data_AF-A0A8B7YE80-F1
#
_entry.id   AF-A0A8B7YE80-F1
#
_cell.length_a   1.000
_cell.length_b   1.000
_cell.length_c   1.000
_cell.angle_alpha   90.00
_cell.angle_beta   90.00
_cell.angle_gamma   90.00
#
_symmetry.space_group_name_H-M   'P 1'
#
loop_
_entity.id
_entity.type
_entity.pdbx_description
1 polymer ?
#
loop_
_entity_poly.entity_id
_entity_poly.type
_entity_poly.pdbx_seq_one_letter_code
_entity_poly.pdbx_strand_id
1 'polypeptide(L)'
;MGCVESSNQSPAKRSQSTASHGARHNGSRAKASQTRQGVRQMNAFMKTVDIATQTEETAGLLLRRLSSRIKQRHRRSTRGQNVEPPDRSLLFDLNRSVALTHSKVADYIDQALAMPGERRGPDAGQSVPNGTIATSDQGPLSDRDKSLVQGCWKEVRKDLVELGVDLFVRLLEDYPTLRDLFPFGKLNLSTEKLRHNQDLRGHGQRVMETIGTAVEGLDEWELIVPLLEDLGARHKGYGAAPEHFVPLEEAFMFSMRNGLPPKVFTSEVQGAWKNFWKAVIEIMSETMRTGRGFVENHDEGPISPRDKRLVQGSWKAVEKDLDNLGAALFVRLLGKNPAIKYLFPFGKLNLSPENLQHNPDLRAHGKGVMETIGTAVNTLNELDKLVPFLKDLGARHKAYGAKPEHFKPLAEAFMLTLKDGLPPKVFNSDVQGAWENVLQVVAEVMSSTMRTDSVENGPVDGVEGPVSSKDKQLVQESWKIIQKDLVNLGAVLFARLLEKNPSVQKLFTFGKLNLPPEKLRQNPDLRAHGKGVMETIGSLVTSLDDIDKVVPMLEDLGSRHKIYGAKPEHFPAVVEAFMYSMKNGLSPKAFTSEVQEAWRNILKVVEATMGSTMRSDKDGVSDKKFVSQRDQKLVQGSWKLVQKDIVNFGAVMFARLLEKNPGVQKLFTFGKLNLPPAKLQQNPDLRAHGKGVMETIGTVVTGLDDLEKIFPVIEDLGARHKMYGAKPEHFPAVVEAFMYSLKNGLSPKVFTSEVQEAWRNVLKVVDVVMTGAMRMDENGNVGDGPISSREKELVQTSWKIMQKDSVNLGAAIFARLLDKNPSIRELFPFGKSSVPLQMLKRNPDLRAHGKGVMETIGSVVAGLDDLGKIVPVLKDLGARHKIYGAKPGHFKPLMEAFMYSARNGLPPKAFTSDVQEAWGNTWKVLAGIMNTTME
;
A
#
# COMPACT_ATOMS: atom_id res chain seq x y z
N MET A 1 50.36 -69.23 1.28
CA MET A 1 49.39 -68.65 2.23
C MET A 1 48.30 -67.96 1.41
N GLY A 2 47.06 -68.41 1.29
CA GLY A 2 46.43 -69.71 1.48
C GLY A 2 45.54 -70.01 0.26
N CYS A 3 45.49 -71.27 -0.14
CA CYS A 3 44.96 -71.79 -1.41
C CYS A 3 43.49 -72.26 -1.32
N VAL A 4 42.94 -72.58 -2.50
CA VAL A 4 42.17 -73.81 -2.85
C VAL A 4 40.78 -73.56 -3.49
N GLU A 5 40.57 -74.41 -4.50
CA GLU A 5 39.58 -74.52 -5.56
C GLU A 5 38.17 -75.04 -5.18
N SER A 6 37.26 -74.80 -6.13
CA SER A 6 36.26 -75.73 -6.69
C SER A 6 34.92 -76.01 -5.99
N SER A 7 33.87 -75.96 -6.85
CA SER A 7 32.71 -76.88 -6.91
C SER A 7 31.65 -76.69 -5.79
N ASN A 8 30.36 -77.05 -5.92
CA ASN A 8 29.60 -77.80 -6.90
C ASN A 8 28.08 -77.63 -6.59
N GLN A 9 27.25 -77.90 -7.60
CA GLN A 9 25.95 -78.60 -7.53
C GLN A 9 24.67 -77.98 -6.92
N SER A 10 23.65 -77.91 -7.79
CA SER A 10 22.20 -77.97 -7.52
C SER A 10 21.76 -79.29 -6.85
N PRO A 11 20.52 -79.40 -6.34
CA PRO A 11 19.41 -79.99 -7.12
C PRO A 11 18.02 -79.34 -6.85
N ALA A 12 17.10 -79.27 -7.83
CA ALA A 12 16.04 -80.24 -8.17
C ALA A 12 15.03 -80.49 -7.00
N LYS A 13 13.70 -80.55 -7.15
CA LYS A 13 12.88 -81.17 -8.22
C LYS A 13 11.36 -81.07 -7.87
N ARG A 14 10.53 -81.23 -8.92
CA ARG A 14 9.18 -81.86 -9.00
C ARG A 14 7.93 -81.01 -8.64
N SER A 15 6.78 -81.13 -9.31
CA SER A 15 6.37 -81.94 -10.48
C SER A 15 4.93 -81.62 -10.91
N GLN A 16 4.71 -81.66 -12.24
CA GLN A 16 3.58 -82.28 -12.98
C GLN A 16 2.13 -81.76 -12.90
N SER A 17 1.55 -81.51 -14.10
CA SER A 17 0.34 -82.18 -14.67
C SER A 17 -0.43 -81.20 -15.57
N THR A 18 -0.25 -81.15 -16.90
CA THR A 18 -0.97 -81.87 -17.98
C THR A 18 -2.52 -81.75 -18.03
N ALA A 19 -3.00 -81.21 -19.16
CA ALA A 19 -4.22 -81.55 -19.94
C ALA A 19 -5.60 -81.16 -19.34
N SER A 20 -6.66 -80.75 -20.07
CA SER A 20 -6.95 -80.58 -21.50
C SER A 20 -8.29 -79.84 -21.69
N HIS A 21 -8.44 -79.17 -22.85
CA HIS A 21 -9.64 -79.04 -23.70
C HIS A 21 -11.00 -78.55 -23.15
N GLY A 22 -11.46 -77.43 -23.71
CA GLY A 22 -12.78 -77.35 -24.35
C GLY A 22 -13.79 -76.35 -23.78
N ALA A 23 -13.90 -75.15 -24.38
CA ALA A 23 -15.16 -74.39 -24.53
C ALA A 23 -14.98 -73.12 -25.38
N ARG A 24 -14.84 -73.25 -26.70
CA ARG A 24 -15.19 -72.19 -27.66
C ARG A 24 -16.67 -72.32 -27.98
N HIS A 25 -17.55 -71.43 -27.48
CA HIS A 25 -18.75 -71.03 -28.25
C HIS A 25 -19.59 -69.80 -27.81
N ASN A 26 -19.26 -69.06 -26.74
CA ASN A 26 -20.09 -67.89 -26.31
C ASN A 26 -19.58 -66.49 -26.74
N GLY A 27 -18.43 -66.38 -27.41
CA GLY A 27 -17.83 -65.06 -27.73
C GLY A 27 -18.37 -64.35 -28.99
N SER A 28 -19.01 -65.07 -29.91
CA SER A 28 -19.32 -64.52 -31.25
C SER A 28 -20.66 -63.78 -31.33
N ARG A 29 -21.66 -64.16 -30.51
CA ARG A 29 -23.00 -63.56 -30.55
C ARG A 29 -23.10 -62.23 -29.77
N ALA A 30 -22.32 -62.08 -28.70
CA ALA A 30 -22.24 -60.84 -27.91
C ALA A 30 -21.51 -59.71 -28.65
N LYS A 31 -20.44 -60.03 -29.40
CA LYS A 31 -19.72 -59.06 -30.23
C LYS A 31 -20.60 -58.51 -31.36
N ALA A 32 -21.36 -59.36 -32.05
CA ALA A 32 -22.24 -58.91 -33.14
C ALA A 32 -23.37 -57.95 -32.68
N SER A 33 -23.84 -58.10 -31.44
CA SER A 33 -24.85 -57.22 -30.82
C SER A 33 -24.29 -55.84 -30.48
N GLN A 34 -23.10 -55.78 -29.86
CA GLN A 34 -22.42 -54.52 -29.53
C GLN A 34 -21.99 -53.75 -30.78
N THR A 35 -21.54 -54.43 -31.84
CA THR A 35 -21.17 -53.77 -33.09
C THR A 35 -22.38 -53.13 -33.78
N ARG A 36 -23.56 -53.78 -33.76
CA ARG A 36 -24.79 -53.20 -34.33
C ARG A 36 -25.30 -51.99 -33.55
N GLN A 37 -25.10 -51.95 -32.23
CA GLN A 37 -25.48 -50.82 -31.38
C GLN A 37 -24.54 -49.62 -31.58
N GLY A 38 -23.22 -49.87 -31.68
CA GLY A 38 -22.24 -48.84 -32.00
C GLY A 38 -22.44 -48.22 -33.38
N VAL A 39 -22.80 -49.02 -34.39
CA VAL A 39 -23.10 -48.52 -35.74
C VAL A 39 -24.38 -47.65 -35.77
N ARG A 40 -25.39 -47.96 -34.95
CA ARG A 40 -26.60 -47.13 -34.83
C ARG A 40 -26.32 -45.79 -34.13
N GLN A 41 -25.48 -45.78 -33.10
CA GLN A 41 -25.05 -44.54 -32.42
C GLN A 41 -24.17 -43.67 -33.32
N MET A 42 -23.27 -44.27 -34.10
CA MET A 42 -22.44 -43.56 -35.07
C MET A 42 -23.27 -42.94 -36.21
N ASN A 43 -24.26 -43.67 -36.75
CA ASN A 43 -25.14 -43.13 -37.79
C ASN A 43 -26.06 -42.01 -37.27
N ALA A 44 -26.46 -42.06 -36.00
CA ALA A 44 -27.19 -40.96 -35.37
C ALA A 44 -26.31 -39.72 -35.19
N PHE A 45 -25.05 -39.90 -34.77
CA PHE A 45 -24.06 -38.82 -34.65
C PHE A 45 -23.75 -38.15 -35.99
N MET A 46 -23.54 -38.92 -37.06
CA MET A 46 -23.27 -38.37 -38.40
C MET A 46 -24.45 -37.55 -38.95
N LYS A 47 -25.70 -37.96 -38.68
CA LYS A 47 -26.88 -37.18 -39.04
C LYS A 47 -26.97 -35.83 -38.30
N THR A 48 -26.51 -35.78 -37.06
CA THR A 48 -26.44 -34.54 -36.27
C THR A 48 -25.37 -33.59 -36.82
N VAL A 49 -24.23 -34.14 -37.26
CA VAL A 49 -23.15 -33.36 -37.88
C VAL A 49 -23.59 -32.78 -39.23
N ASP A 50 -24.30 -33.55 -40.06
CA ASP A 50 -24.84 -33.08 -41.35
C ASP A 50 -25.87 -31.95 -41.21
N ILE A 51 -26.74 -32.02 -40.19
CA ILE A 51 -27.74 -30.97 -39.93
C ILE A 51 -27.05 -29.70 -39.40
N ALA A 52 -26.02 -29.83 -38.56
CA ALA A 52 -25.24 -28.70 -38.05
C ALA A 52 -24.48 -27.98 -39.17
N THR A 53 -23.87 -28.74 -40.10
CA THR A 53 -23.11 -28.18 -41.23
C THR A 53 -24.00 -27.46 -42.25
N GLN A 54 -25.18 -28.01 -42.59
CA GLN A 54 -26.13 -27.30 -43.47
C GLN A 54 -26.62 -25.97 -42.87
N THR A 55 -26.69 -25.89 -41.54
CA THR A 55 -27.14 -24.69 -40.83
C THR A 55 -26.04 -23.62 -40.77
N GLU A 56 -24.78 -24.03 -40.58
CA GLU A 56 -23.60 -23.14 -40.68
C GLU A 56 -23.43 -22.53 -42.08
N GLU A 57 -23.64 -23.32 -43.14
CA GLU A 57 -23.59 -22.80 -44.52
C GLU A 57 -24.66 -21.72 -44.76
N THR A 58 -25.86 -21.93 -44.23
CA THR A 58 -26.99 -20.99 -44.37
C THR A 58 -26.75 -19.69 -43.59
N ALA A 59 -26.19 -19.79 -42.37
CA ALA A 59 -25.77 -18.62 -41.57
C ALA A 59 -24.59 -17.88 -42.22
N GLY A 60 -23.63 -18.60 -42.79
CA GLY A 60 -22.52 -18.04 -43.55
C GLY A 60 -22.97 -17.25 -44.78
N LEU A 61 -23.98 -17.74 -45.51
CA LEU A 61 -24.59 -17.02 -46.65
C LEU A 61 -25.29 -15.72 -46.22
N LEU A 62 -25.97 -15.71 -45.08
CA LEU A 62 -26.61 -14.51 -44.53
C LEU A 62 -25.60 -13.46 -44.06
N LEU A 63 -24.51 -13.89 -43.41
CA LEU A 63 -23.40 -13.01 -43.00
C LEU A 63 -22.68 -12.40 -44.20
N ARG A 64 -22.46 -13.16 -45.28
CA ARG A 64 -21.89 -12.63 -46.54
C ARG A 64 -22.80 -11.58 -47.18
N ARG A 65 -24.12 -11.78 -47.17
CA ARG A 65 -25.10 -10.78 -47.65
C ARG A 65 -25.09 -9.52 -46.79
N LEU A 66 -24.99 -9.66 -45.47
CA LEU A 66 -24.90 -8.52 -44.54
C LEU A 66 -23.62 -7.71 -44.75
N SER A 67 -22.48 -8.41 -44.86
CA SER A 67 -21.16 -7.81 -45.12
C SER A 67 -21.11 -7.07 -46.46
N SER A 68 -21.70 -7.64 -47.51
CA SER A 68 -21.84 -7.00 -48.82
C SER A 68 -22.64 -5.70 -48.75
N ARG A 69 -23.79 -5.69 -48.06
CA ARG A 69 -24.62 -4.48 -47.89
C ARG A 69 -23.94 -3.41 -47.05
N ILE A 70 -23.17 -3.78 -46.02
CA ILE A 70 -22.38 -2.85 -45.21
C ILE A 70 -21.27 -2.20 -46.04
N LYS A 71 -20.57 -2.97 -46.89
CA LYS A 71 -19.56 -2.43 -47.83
C LYS A 71 -20.16 -1.47 -48.86
N GLN A 72 -21.36 -1.78 -49.38
CA GLN A 72 -22.08 -0.91 -50.31
C GLN A 72 -22.52 0.41 -49.64
N ARG A 73 -22.87 0.36 -48.34
CA ARG A 73 -23.23 1.52 -47.51
C ARG A 73 -22.04 2.42 -47.21
N HIS A 74 -20.88 1.83 -46.90
CA HIS A 74 -19.65 2.59 -46.67
C HIS A 74 -19.21 3.37 -47.92
N ARG A 75 -19.39 2.78 -49.12
CA ARG A 75 -19.18 3.47 -50.41
C ARG A 75 -20.18 4.60 -50.72
N ARG A 76 -21.39 4.57 -50.15
CA ARG A 76 -22.39 5.64 -50.31
C ARG A 76 -22.19 6.78 -49.29
N SER A 77 -21.75 6.45 -48.06
CA SER A 77 -21.38 7.41 -47.03
C SER A 77 -20.17 8.26 -47.42
N THR A 78 -19.16 7.68 -48.08
CA THR A 78 -17.99 8.42 -48.57
C THR A 78 -18.30 9.35 -49.76
N ARG A 79 -19.49 9.26 -50.35
CA ARG A 79 -19.99 10.14 -51.41
C ARG A 79 -20.97 11.22 -50.93
N GLY A 80 -21.12 11.42 -49.61
CA GLY A 80 -21.83 12.56 -49.05
C GLY A 80 -23.35 12.56 -49.20
N GLN A 81 -23.99 11.40 -49.44
CA GLN A 81 -25.46 11.28 -49.44
C GLN A 81 -25.97 10.82 -48.06
N ASN A 82 -27.02 11.47 -47.54
CA ASN A 82 -27.65 11.15 -46.25
C ASN A 82 -28.23 9.72 -46.25
N VAL A 83 -27.94 8.94 -45.20
CA VAL A 83 -28.35 7.52 -45.08
C VAL A 83 -29.20 7.29 -43.84
N GLU A 84 -30.42 6.76 -43.99
CA GLU A 84 -31.33 6.37 -42.89
C GLU A 84 -30.83 5.15 -42.07
N PRO A 85 -31.31 4.95 -40.82
CA PRO A 85 -30.85 3.89 -39.91
C PRO A 85 -31.23 2.45 -40.36
N PRO A 86 -30.51 1.41 -39.87
CA PRO A 86 -30.61 0.04 -40.41
C PRO A 86 -31.97 -0.62 -40.18
N ASP A 87 -32.43 -1.35 -41.21
CA ASP A 87 -33.67 -2.14 -41.20
C ASP A 87 -33.59 -3.28 -40.18
N ARG A 88 -34.38 -3.15 -39.11
CA ARG A 88 -34.39 -4.05 -37.95
C ARG A 88 -34.85 -5.47 -38.28
N SER A 89 -35.50 -5.69 -39.43
CA SER A 89 -36.04 -7.02 -39.78
C SER A 89 -34.94 -8.08 -40.00
N LEU A 90 -33.82 -7.70 -40.63
CA LEU A 90 -32.74 -8.64 -40.98
C LEU A 90 -31.91 -9.11 -39.79
N LEU A 91 -31.73 -8.25 -38.78
CA LEU A 91 -31.11 -8.62 -37.50
C LEU A 91 -32.04 -9.53 -36.68
N PHE A 92 -33.35 -9.31 -36.80
CA PHE A 92 -34.35 -10.14 -36.14
C PHE A 92 -34.42 -11.56 -36.74
N ASP A 93 -34.34 -11.69 -38.06
CA ASP A 93 -34.34 -12.97 -38.76
C ASP A 93 -33.07 -13.81 -38.47
N LEU A 94 -31.91 -13.17 -38.33
CA LEU A 94 -30.65 -13.84 -37.97
C LEU A 94 -30.68 -14.38 -36.54
N ASN A 95 -31.14 -13.56 -35.56
CA ASN A 95 -31.26 -14.00 -34.17
C ASN A 95 -32.32 -15.10 -34.00
N ARG A 96 -33.41 -15.04 -34.78
CA ARG A 96 -34.45 -16.08 -34.78
C ARG A 96 -33.94 -17.42 -35.32
N SER A 97 -33.11 -17.40 -36.36
CA SER A 97 -32.50 -18.62 -36.93
C SER A 97 -31.51 -19.29 -35.96
N VAL A 98 -30.72 -18.50 -35.22
CA VAL A 98 -29.79 -19.02 -34.21
C VAL A 98 -30.54 -19.63 -33.01
N ALA A 99 -31.61 -18.97 -32.54
CA ALA A 99 -32.42 -19.46 -31.42
C ALA A 99 -33.16 -20.77 -31.75
N LEU A 100 -33.72 -20.91 -32.96
CA LEU A 100 -34.35 -22.16 -33.42
C LEU A 100 -33.36 -23.33 -33.52
N THR A 101 -32.07 -23.06 -33.74
CA THR A 101 -31.01 -24.07 -33.83
C THR A 101 -30.61 -24.57 -32.44
N HIS A 102 -30.44 -23.67 -31.48
CA HIS A 102 -30.15 -24.05 -30.08
C HIS A 102 -31.27 -24.89 -29.46
N SER A 103 -32.54 -24.56 -29.74
CA SER A 103 -33.70 -25.32 -29.22
C SER A 103 -33.75 -26.75 -29.76
N LYS A 104 -33.52 -26.95 -31.07
CA LYS A 104 -33.59 -28.29 -31.70
C LYS A 104 -32.44 -29.21 -31.28
N VAL A 105 -31.27 -28.64 -30.98
CA VAL A 105 -30.12 -29.40 -30.48
C VAL A 105 -30.35 -29.84 -29.03
N ALA A 106 -30.98 -29.00 -28.20
CA ALA A 106 -31.32 -29.35 -26.81
C ALA A 106 -32.36 -30.48 -26.73
N ASP A 107 -33.45 -30.41 -27.50
CA ASP A 107 -34.52 -31.43 -27.49
C ASP A 107 -34.01 -32.84 -27.89
N TYR A 108 -32.98 -32.91 -28.73
CA TYR A 108 -32.39 -34.17 -29.18
C TYR A 108 -31.40 -34.77 -28.17
N ILE A 109 -30.72 -33.92 -27.38
CA ILE A 109 -29.83 -34.35 -26.29
C ILE A 109 -30.66 -34.97 -25.16
N ASP A 110 -31.81 -34.39 -24.84
CA ASP A 110 -32.71 -34.92 -23.81
C ASP A 110 -33.35 -36.26 -24.21
N GLN A 111 -33.67 -36.46 -25.50
CA GLN A 111 -34.12 -37.77 -26.01
C GLN A 111 -33.02 -38.85 -25.99
N ALA A 112 -31.75 -38.47 -26.17
CA ALA A 112 -30.62 -39.40 -26.14
C ALA A 112 -30.28 -39.88 -24.72
N LEU A 113 -30.59 -39.08 -23.69
CA LEU A 113 -30.35 -39.40 -22.28
C LEU A 113 -31.43 -40.29 -21.64
N ALA A 114 -32.56 -40.51 -22.30
CA ALA A 114 -33.73 -41.19 -21.74
C ALA A 114 -33.81 -42.72 -22.00
N MET A 115 -32.77 -43.39 -22.50
CA MET A 115 -32.80 -44.85 -22.75
C MET A 115 -32.30 -45.70 -21.56
N PRO A 116 -33.01 -46.77 -21.12
CA PRO A 116 -32.69 -47.46 -19.86
C PRO A 116 -31.75 -48.66 -20.01
N GLY A 117 -30.83 -48.85 -19.04
CA GLY A 117 -29.98 -50.04 -18.86
C GLY A 117 -30.05 -50.58 -17.42
N GLU A 118 -30.13 -51.91 -17.28
CA GLU A 118 -30.56 -52.68 -16.10
C GLU A 118 -29.61 -52.71 -14.87
N ARG A 119 -30.21 -52.96 -13.69
CA ARG A 119 -29.65 -53.08 -12.34
C ARG A 119 -28.94 -54.41 -12.05
N ARG A 120 -27.88 -54.39 -11.21
CA ARG A 120 -27.55 -55.45 -10.22
C ARG A 120 -26.86 -54.85 -8.98
N GLY A 121 -27.19 -55.43 -7.81
CA GLY A 121 -26.93 -54.93 -6.45
C GLY A 121 -25.53 -55.25 -5.85
N PRO A 122 -25.35 -55.02 -4.53
CA PRO A 122 -24.13 -54.47 -3.95
C PRO A 122 -23.21 -55.53 -3.33
N ASP A 123 -21.89 -55.38 -3.50
CA ASP A 123 -20.93 -55.84 -2.49
C ASP A 123 -19.61 -55.05 -2.56
N ALA A 124 -18.95 -54.96 -1.42
CA ALA A 124 -17.91 -54.00 -1.06
C ALA A 124 -16.65 -54.00 -1.94
N GLY A 125 -16.08 -52.81 -2.15
CA GLY A 125 -14.68 -52.66 -2.60
C GLY A 125 -14.40 -51.45 -3.46
N GLN A 126 -13.79 -50.43 -2.83
CA GLN A 126 -12.80 -49.52 -3.43
C GLN A 126 -13.20 -48.74 -4.70
N SER A 127 -13.43 -47.45 -4.49
CA SER A 127 -13.44 -46.43 -5.53
C SER A 127 -12.10 -46.41 -6.29
N VAL A 128 -12.17 -46.71 -7.60
CA VAL A 128 -11.11 -46.38 -8.56
C VAL A 128 -11.36 -44.94 -9.04
N PRO A 129 -10.36 -44.04 -8.96
CA PRO A 129 -10.54 -42.61 -9.20
C PRO A 129 -10.53 -42.24 -10.69
N ASN A 130 -11.24 -41.15 -11.00
CA ASN A 130 -11.12 -40.35 -12.22
C ASN A 130 -9.64 -40.01 -12.48
N GLY A 131 -9.21 -40.22 -13.73
CA GLY A 131 -7.85 -40.02 -14.22
C GLY A 131 -7.32 -38.62 -13.96
N THR A 132 -6.66 -38.48 -12.81
CA THR A 132 -5.60 -37.51 -12.59
C THR A 132 -4.36 -38.12 -13.21
N ILE A 133 -3.63 -37.36 -14.04
CA ILE A 133 -2.28 -37.73 -14.48
C ILE A 133 -1.51 -38.12 -13.23
N ALA A 134 -1.04 -39.38 -13.19
CA ALA A 134 -0.21 -39.85 -12.10
C ALA A 134 1.00 -38.91 -11.98
N THR A 135 1.03 -38.10 -10.93
CA THR A 135 2.22 -37.38 -10.51
C THR A 135 3.20 -38.41 -9.99
N SER A 136 3.99 -39.00 -10.89
CA SER A 136 5.30 -39.48 -10.48
C SER A 136 6.15 -38.23 -10.22
N ASP A 137 6.90 -38.24 -9.13
CA ASP A 137 7.84 -37.19 -8.70
C ASP A 137 8.99 -36.91 -9.72
N GLN A 138 8.84 -37.33 -10.98
CA GLN A 138 9.91 -37.41 -11.99
C GLN A 138 9.57 -36.71 -13.33
N GLY A 139 8.31 -36.31 -13.57
CA GLY A 139 7.86 -35.75 -14.85
C GLY A 139 7.69 -36.81 -15.97
N PRO A 140 7.28 -36.43 -17.20
CA PRO A 140 7.00 -37.38 -18.28
C PRO A 140 8.24 -37.99 -18.95
N LEU A 141 9.44 -37.49 -18.61
CA LEU A 141 10.74 -37.93 -19.12
C LEU A 141 11.59 -38.47 -17.97
N SER A 142 12.30 -39.58 -18.18
CA SER A 142 13.27 -40.08 -17.20
C SER A 142 14.51 -39.18 -17.12
N ASP A 143 15.20 -39.13 -15.97
CA ASP A 143 16.45 -38.36 -15.84
C ASP A 143 17.52 -38.80 -16.85
N ARG A 144 17.50 -40.08 -17.25
CA ARG A 144 18.30 -40.60 -18.35
C ARG A 144 17.93 -39.95 -19.68
N ASP A 145 16.63 -39.88 -20.01
CA ASP A 145 16.17 -39.24 -21.26
C ASP A 145 16.53 -37.75 -21.27
N LYS A 146 16.31 -37.03 -20.17
CA LYS A 146 16.69 -35.61 -20.02
C LYS A 146 18.19 -35.42 -20.31
N SER A 147 19.03 -36.22 -19.68
CA SER A 147 20.49 -36.18 -19.86
C SER A 147 20.92 -36.47 -21.30
N LEU A 148 20.29 -37.45 -21.96
CA LEU A 148 20.58 -37.80 -23.36
C LEU A 148 20.16 -36.69 -24.33
N VAL A 149 18.97 -36.11 -24.14
CA VAL A 149 18.46 -35.01 -24.97
C VAL A 149 19.31 -33.76 -24.79
N GLN A 150 19.58 -33.34 -23.55
CA GLN A 150 20.45 -32.20 -23.24
C GLN A 150 21.90 -32.42 -23.74
N GLY A 151 22.43 -33.63 -23.60
CA GLY A 151 23.75 -34.00 -24.09
C GLY A 151 23.86 -33.91 -25.60
N CYS A 152 22.88 -34.46 -26.31
CA CYS A 152 22.77 -34.36 -27.77
C CYS A 152 22.64 -32.89 -28.23
N TRP A 153 21.84 -32.09 -27.52
CA TRP A 153 21.59 -30.69 -27.86
C TRP A 153 22.85 -29.81 -27.86
N LYS A 154 23.89 -30.17 -27.09
CA LYS A 154 25.19 -29.47 -27.10
C LYS A 154 25.88 -29.53 -28.48
N GLU A 155 25.60 -30.55 -29.27
CA GLU A 155 26.09 -30.66 -30.65
C GLU A 155 25.14 -29.96 -31.62
N VAL A 156 23.82 -30.09 -31.43
CA VAL A 156 22.78 -29.43 -32.25
C VAL A 156 22.95 -27.90 -32.28
N ARG A 157 23.22 -27.29 -31.11
CA ARG A 157 23.35 -25.84 -30.98
C ARG A 157 24.49 -25.22 -31.78
N LYS A 158 25.40 -26.02 -32.34
CA LYS A 158 26.50 -25.53 -33.17
C LYS A 158 26.03 -25.12 -34.57
N ASP A 159 24.89 -25.65 -35.02
CA ASP A 159 24.36 -25.39 -36.36
C ASP A 159 22.82 -25.38 -36.39
N LEU A 160 22.22 -24.47 -35.61
CA LEU A 160 20.76 -24.37 -35.50
C LEU A 160 20.08 -23.97 -36.81
N VAL A 161 20.75 -23.13 -37.61
CA VAL A 161 20.17 -22.58 -38.83
C VAL A 161 20.09 -23.67 -39.89
N GLU A 162 21.18 -24.38 -40.20
CA GLU A 162 21.13 -25.39 -41.26
C GLU A 162 20.30 -26.60 -40.86
N LEU A 163 20.31 -27.02 -39.58
CA LEU A 163 19.41 -28.07 -39.09
C LEU A 163 17.93 -27.66 -39.16
N GLY A 164 17.62 -26.41 -38.82
CA GLY A 164 16.25 -25.88 -38.94
C GLY A 164 15.79 -25.75 -40.39
N VAL A 165 16.70 -25.39 -41.29
CA VAL A 165 16.44 -25.35 -42.74
C VAL A 165 16.17 -26.76 -43.26
N ASP A 166 17.03 -27.73 -42.94
CA ASP A 166 16.86 -29.12 -43.38
C ASP A 166 15.53 -29.70 -42.88
N LEU A 167 15.16 -29.40 -41.63
CA LEU A 167 13.89 -29.80 -41.03
C LEU A 167 12.69 -29.28 -41.83
N PHE A 168 12.61 -27.98 -42.10
CA PHE A 168 11.44 -27.42 -42.79
C PHE A 168 11.42 -27.75 -44.28
N VAL A 169 12.58 -27.85 -44.92
CA VAL A 169 12.67 -28.32 -46.30
C VAL A 169 12.17 -29.75 -46.38
N ARG A 170 12.64 -30.64 -45.50
CA ARG A 170 12.19 -32.03 -45.44
C ARG A 170 10.70 -32.15 -45.16
N LEU A 171 10.19 -31.38 -44.20
CA LEU A 171 8.77 -31.35 -43.85
C LEU A 171 7.90 -31.01 -45.07
N LEU A 172 8.27 -29.98 -45.83
CA LEU A 172 7.50 -29.52 -47.00
C LEU A 172 7.70 -30.34 -48.27
N GLU A 173 8.74 -31.19 -48.30
CA GLU A 173 8.96 -32.20 -49.34
C GLU A 173 8.14 -33.46 -49.07
N ASP A 174 8.24 -34.02 -47.87
CA ASP A 174 7.57 -35.27 -47.49
C ASP A 174 6.06 -35.06 -47.27
N TYR A 175 5.67 -33.86 -46.83
CA TYR A 175 4.28 -33.51 -46.55
C TYR A 175 3.86 -32.22 -47.29
N PRO A 176 3.67 -32.28 -48.63
CA PRO A 176 3.33 -31.10 -49.43
C PRO A 176 2.03 -30.40 -49.01
N THR A 177 1.10 -31.12 -48.38
CA THR A 177 -0.15 -30.56 -47.85
C THR A 177 0.07 -29.54 -46.73
N LEU A 178 1.22 -29.57 -46.05
CA LEU A 178 1.56 -28.62 -44.99
C LEU A 178 2.06 -27.27 -45.53
N ARG A 179 2.31 -27.15 -46.85
CA ARG A 179 2.77 -25.89 -47.47
C ARG A 179 1.82 -24.73 -47.21
N ASP A 180 0.52 -25.01 -47.11
CA ASP A 180 -0.50 -23.97 -46.88
C ASP A 180 -0.46 -23.35 -45.48
N LEU A 181 0.24 -23.98 -44.53
CA LEU A 181 0.44 -23.43 -43.18
C LEU A 181 1.55 -22.37 -43.14
N PHE A 182 2.43 -22.32 -44.14
CA PHE A 182 3.61 -21.46 -44.13
C PHE A 182 3.59 -20.46 -45.29
N PRO A 183 3.83 -19.16 -45.05
CA PRO A 183 3.95 -18.18 -46.13
C PRO A 183 4.98 -18.56 -47.20
N PHE A 184 6.15 -19.07 -46.80
CA PHE A 184 7.18 -19.54 -47.72
C PHE A 184 6.80 -20.86 -48.42
N GLY A 185 5.95 -21.69 -47.82
CA GLY A 185 5.41 -22.91 -48.44
C GLY A 185 4.48 -22.60 -49.62
N LYS A 186 3.68 -21.53 -49.49
CA LYS A 186 2.77 -21.05 -50.55
C LYS A 186 3.46 -20.52 -51.80
N LEU A 187 4.76 -20.21 -51.71
CA LEU A 187 5.56 -19.75 -52.85
C LEU A 187 5.89 -20.87 -53.84
N ASN A 188 5.64 -22.14 -53.47
CA ASN A 188 5.88 -23.33 -54.30
C ASN A 188 7.29 -23.36 -54.94
N LEU A 189 8.30 -22.96 -54.17
CA LEU A 189 9.69 -22.93 -54.61
C LEU A 189 10.26 -24.36 -54.72
N SER A 190 11.26 -24.54 -55.59
CA SER A 190 12.07 -25.77 -55.58
C SER A 190 12.87 -25.88 -54.28
N THR A 191 13.23 -27.10 -53.87
CA THR A 191 14.06 -27.41 -52.68
C THR A 191 15.29 -26.52 -52.56
N GLU A 192 16.05 -26.39 -53.66
CA GLU A 192 17.24 -25.55 -53.76
C GLU A 192 16.96 -24.10 -53.39
N LYS A 193 15.89 -23.52 -53.94
CA LYS A 193 15.49 -22.13 -53.67
C LYS A 193 14.91 -21.96 -52.28
N LEU A 194 14.21 -22.98 -51.78
CA LEU A 194 13.59 -22.99 -50.48
C LEU A 194 14.64 -23.00 -49.34
N ARG A 195 15.76 -23.74 -49.52
CA ARG A 195 16.92 -23.72 -48.59
C ARG A 195 17.54 -22.34 -48.40
N HIS A 196 17.47 -21.49 -49.41
CA HIS A 196 18.01 -20.14 -49.41
C HIS A 196 16.96 -19.06 -49.12
N ASN A 197 15.69 -19.43 -48.93
CA ASN A 197 14.63 -18.49 -48.61
C ASN A 197 14.84 -17.93 -47.20
N GLN A 198 14.94 -16.59 -47.10
CA GLN A 198 15.23 -15.93 -45.83
C GLN A 198 14.13 -16.16 -44.78
N ASP A 199 12.86 -16.21 -45.19
CA ASP A 199 11.74 -16.45 -44.26
C ASP A 199 11.79 -17.86 -43.67
N LEU A 200 12.08 -18.87 -44.50
CA LEU A 200 12.27 -20.25 -44.02
C LEU A 200 13.48 -20.33 -43.09
N ARG A 201 14.63 -19.77 -43.48
CA ARG A 201 15.85 -19.78 -42.65
C ARG A 201 15.58 -19.15 -41.28
N GLY A 202 14.94 -17.98 -41.27
CA GLY A 202 14.56 -17.29 -40.04
C GLY A 202 13.47 -18.03 -39.24
N HIS A 203 12.54 -18.73 -39.89
CA HIS A 203 11.55 -19.56 -39.21
C HIS A 203 12.19 -20.81 -38.59
N GLY A 204 13.00 -21.55 -39.35
CA GLY A 204 13.73 -22.73 -38.90
C GLY A 204 14.63 -22.41 -37.71
N GLN A 205 15.37 -21.31 -37.76
CA GLN A 205 16.17 -20.85 -36.63
C GLN A 205 15.30 -20.63 -35.37
N ARG A 206 14.20 -19.87 -35.48
CA ARG A 206 13.31 -19.60 -34.33
C ARG A 206 12.72 -20.87 -33.73
N VAL A 207 12.35 -21.83 -34.57
CA VAL A 207 11.82 -23.13 -34.11
C VAL A 207 12.89 -23.91 -33.37
N MET A 208 14.11 -24.00 -33.92
CA MET A 208 15.22 -24.69 -33.27
C MET A 208 15.63 -24.02 -31.95
N GLU A 209 15.60 -22.69 -31.86
CA GLU A 209 15.82 -21.94 -30.61
C GLU A 209 14.71 -22.23 -29.57
N THR A 210 13.45 -22.34 -30.02
CA THR A 210 12.31 -22.68 -29.15
C THR A 210 12.44 -24.11 -28.61
N ILE A 211 12.81 -25.07 -29.45
CA ILE A 211 13.11 -26.44 -29.03
C ILE A 211 14.26 -26.43 -28.02
N GLY A 212 15.30 -25.62 -28.26
CA GLY A 212 16.42 -25.47 -27.33
C GLY A 212 16.00 -24.98 -25.96
N THR A 213 15.11 -24.00 -25.92
CA THR A 213 14.54 -23.50 -24.66
C THR A 213 13.83 -24.62 -23.89
N ALA A 214 13.04 -25.45 -24.57
CA ALA A 214 12.37 -26.60 -23.97
C ALA A 214 13.35 -27.71 -23.53
N VAL A 215 14.43 -27.96 -24.29
CA VAL A 215 15.47 -28.94 -23.94
C VAL A 215 16.26 -28.50 -22.71
N GLU A 216 16.58 -27.21 -22.64
CA GLU A 216 17.46 -26.67 -21.62
C GLU A 216 16.75 -26.48 -20.27
N GLY A 217 15.42 -26.40 -20.26
CA GLY A 217 14.61 -26.39 -19.04
C GLY A 217 14.08 -27.76 -18.60
N LEU A 218 14.56 -28.87 -19.19
CA LEU A 218 14.03 -30.22 -18.89
C LEU A 218 14.12 -30.63 -17.41
N ASP A 219 15.06 -30.04 -16.66
CA ASP A 219 15.20 -30.25 -15.22
C ASP A 219 14.13 -29.51 -14.39
N GLU A 220 13.51 -28.48 -14.98
CA GLU A 220 12.45 -27.66 -14.40
C GLU A 220 11.16 -27.80 -15.23
N TRP A 221 10.74 -29.04 -15.51
CA TRP A 221 9.63 -29.36 -16.42
C TRP A 221 8.35 -28.58 -16.16
N GLU A 222 8.00 -28.35 -14.89
CA GLU A 222 6.83 -27.57 -14.47
C GLU A 222 6.84 -26.12 -14.99
N LEU A 223 8.01 -25.56 -15.29
CA LEU A 223 8.16 -24.21 -15.86
C LEU A 223 7.99 -24.19 -17.38
N ILE A 224 8.22 -25.32 -18.05
CA ILE A 224 8.09 -25.44 -19.51
C ILE A 224 6.63 -25.65 -19.90
N VAL A 225 5.85 -26.38 -19.09
CA VAL A 225 4.45 -26.71 -19.41
C VAL A 225 3.65 -25.48 -19.84
N PRO A 226 3.65 -24.34 -19.12
CA PRO A 226 2.91 -23.15 -19.53
C PRO A 226 3.37 -22.53 -20.87
N LEU A 227 4.66 -22.65 -21.20
CA LEU A 227 5.21 -22.18 -22.48
C LEU A 227 4.72 -23.04 -23.64
N LEU A 228 4.68 -24.36 -23.45
CA LEU A 228 4.18 -25.30 -24.45
C LEU A 228 2.66 -25.18 -24.63
N GLU A 229 1.90 -24.94 -23.57
CA GLU A 229 0.47 -24.65 -23.65
C GLU A 229 0.21 -23.38 -24.48
N ASP A 230 0.93 -22.27 -24.20
CA ASP A 230 0.84 -21.04 -25.00
C ASP A 230 1.23 -21.27 -26.46
N LEU A 231 2.29 -22.03 -26.70
CA LEU A 231 2.73 -22.38 -28.04
C LEU A 231 1.64 -23.16 -28.78
N GLY A 232 0.99 -24.13 -28.12
CA GLY A 232 -0.13 -24.89 -28.67
C GLY A 232 -1.31 -23.99 -29.04
N ALA A 233 -1.67 -23.05 -28.16
CA ALA A 233 -2.72 -22.08 -28.41
C ALA A 233 -2.45 -21.23 -29.68
N ARG A 234 -1.24 -20.70 -29.82
CA ARG A 234 -0.84 -19.91 -31.01
C ARG A 234 -0.86 -20.74 -32.28
N HIS A 235 -0.39 -21.99 -32.22
CA HIS A 235 -0.42 -22.89 -33.37
C HIS A 235 -1.84 -23.19 -33.85
N LYS A 236 -2.83 -23.28 -32.95
CA LYS A 236 -4.25 -23.34 -33.34
C LYS A 236 -4.68 -22.09 -34.10
N GLY A 237 -4.27 -20.90 -33.64
CA GLY A 237 -4.53 -19.63 -34.31
C GLY A 237 -3.89 -19.53 -35.71
N TYR A 238 -2.76 -20.20 -35.94
CA TYR A 238 -2.12 -20.30 -37.25
C TYR A 238 -2.79 -21.30 -38.20
N GLY A 239 -3.84 -22.00 -37.74
CA GLY A 239 -4.51 -23.05 -38.50
C GLY A 239 -3.81 -24.41 -38.44
N ALA A 240 -2.82 -24.59 -37.56
CA ALA A 240 -2.24 -25.91 -37.31
C ALA A 240 -3.18 -26.75 -36.44
N ALA A 241 -3.11 -28.07 -36.60
CA ALA A 241 -3.87 -29.06 -35.87
C ALA A 241 -2.90 -30.07 -35.20
N PRO A 242 -3.32 -30.77 -34.13
CA PRO A 242 -2.50 -31.78 -33.45
C PRO A 242 -1.81 -32.78 -34.39
N GLU A 243 -2.47 -33.18 -35.47
CA GLU A 243 -2.00 -34.15 -36.44
C GLU A 243 -0.78 -33.65 -37.24
N HIS A 244 -0.59 -32.33 -37.33
CA HIS A 244 0.53 -31.73 -38.08
C HIS A 244 1.87 -31.82 -37.34
N PHE A 245 1.89 -32.12 -36.04
CA PHE A 245 3.14 -32.20 -35.27
C PHE A 245 3.87 -33.54 -35.40
N VAL A 246 3.18 -34.61 -35.78
CA VAL A 246 3.83 -35.92 -36.04
C VAL A 246 4.76 -35.84 -37.26
N PRO A 247 4.34 -35.27 -38.41
CA PRO A 247 5.25 -34.96 -39.52
C PRO A 247 6.46 -34.11 -39.12
N LEU A 248 6.27 -33.15 -38.22
CA LEU A 248 7.33 -32.28 -37.72
C LEU A 248 8.37 -33.06 -36.90
N GLU A 249 7.93 -33.96 -36.01
CA GLU A 249 8.82 -34.88 -35.28
C GLU A 249 9.66 -35.71 -36.25
N GLU A 250 9.04 -36.31 -37.27
CA GLU A 250 9.74 -37.15 -38.23
C GLU A 250 10.81 -36.39 -39.02
N ALA A 251 10.46 -35.19 -39.50
CA ALA A 251 11.39 -34.31 -40.21
C ALA A 251 12.55 -33.85 -39.30
N PHE A 252 12.27 -33.55 -38.02
CA PHE A 252 13.30 -33.26 -37.03
C PHE A 252 14.24 -34.45 -36.84
N MET A 253 13.71 -35.66 -36.65
CA MET A 253 14.51 -36.87 -36.44
C MET A 253 15.38 -37.21 -37.67
N PHE A 254 14.88 -36.97 -38.88
CA PHE A 254 15.66 -37.10 -40.11
C PHE A 254 16.83 -36.11 -40.15
N SER A 255 16.55 -34.83 -39.88
CA SER A 255 17.55 -33.75 -39.92
C SER A 255 18.66 -33.99 -38.91
N MET A 256 18.29 -34.44 -37.71
CA MET A 256 19.23 -34.80 -36.65
C MET A 256 20.11 -36.01 -37.01
N ARG A 257 19.53 -37.03 -37.67
CA ARG A 257 20.28 -38.22 -38.12
C ARG A 257 21.31 -37.90 -39.18
N ASN A 258 21.01 -36.98 -40.08
CA ASN A 258 21.91 -36.62 -41.19
C ASN A 258 22.89 -35.50 -40.83
N GLY A 259 22.48 -34.59 -39.94
CA GLY A 259 23.28 -33.43 -39.55
C GLY A 259 24.22 -33.68 -38.36
N LEU A 260 24.04 -34.76 -37.59
CA LEU A 260 24.92 -35.10 -36.47
C LEU A 260 25.75 -36.36 -36.72
N PRO A 261 26.96 -36.46 -36.14
CA PRO A 261 27.75 -37.69 -36.23
C PRO A 261 26.99 -38.91 -35.65
N PRO A 262 27.09 -40.11 -36.27
CA PRO A 262 26.38 -41.31 -35.79
C PRO A 262 26.66 -41.69 -34.33
N LYS A 263 27.86 -41.35 -33.84
CA LYS A 263 28.25 -41.55 -32.44
C LYS A 263 27.53 -40.64 -31.44
N VAL A 264 26.97 -39.52 -31.92
CA VAL A 264 26.21 -38.55 -31.12
C VAL A 264 24.72 -38.90 -31.15
N PHE A 265 24.17 -39.26 -32.32
CA PHE A 265 22.74 -39.57 -32.51
C PHE A 265 22.45 -41.08 -32.51
N THR A 266 22.82 -41.73 -31.41
CA THR A 266 22.65 -43.19 -31.20
C THR A 266 21.17 -43.59 -31.12
N SER A 267 20.87 -44.89 -31.17
CA SER A 267 19.51 -45.41 -30.99
C SER A 267 18.89 -45.04 -29.64
N GLU A 268 19.72 -44.93 -28.59
CA GLU A 268 19.28 -44.50 -27.26
C GLU A 268 18.89 -43.02 -27.25
N VAL A 269 19.70 -42.16 -27.85
CA VAL A 269 19.41 -40.72 -28.02
C VAL A 269 18.15 -40.52 -28.88
N GLN A 270 17.98 -41.33 -29.93
CA GLN A 270 16.76 -41.33 -30.73
C GLN A 270 15.52 -41.69 -29.90
N GLY A 271 15.61 -42.67 -29.01
CA GLY A 271 14.53 -43.02 -28.08
C GLY A 271 14.18 -41.86 -27.15
N ALA A 272 15.18 -41.20 -26.58
CA ALA A 272 14.98 -40.07 -25.67
C ALA A 272 14.31 -38.86 -26.37
N TRP A 273 14.71 -38.56 -27.61
CA TRP A 273 14.07 -37.51 -28.42
C TRP A 273 12.61 -37.82 -28.76
N LYS A 274 12.25 -39.08 -29.01
CA LYS A 274 10.85 -39.47 -29.22
C LYS A 274 10.00 -39.25 -27.97
N ASN A 275 10.53 -39.59 -26.80
CA ASN A 275 9.84 -39.34 -25.53
C ASN A 275 9.65 -37.83 -25.30
N PHE A 276 10.65 -37.01 -25.65
CA PHE A 276 10.57 -35.55 -25.59
C PHE A 276 9.46 -35.00 -26.50
N TRP A 277 9.46 -35.38 -27.77
CA TRP A 277 8.44 -34.94 -28.73
C TRP A 277 7.05 -35.40 -28.32
N LYS A 278 6.90 -36.64 -27.86
CA LYS A 278 5.62 -37.14 -27.33
C LYS A 278 5.08 -36.23 -26.22
N ALA A 279 5.93 -35.86 -25.25
CA ALA A 279 5.52 -34.99 -24.15
C ALA A 279 5.15 -33.57 -24.63
N VAL A 280 5.92 -32.99 -25.54
CA VAL A 280 5.65 -31.68 -26.14
C VAL A 280 4.33 -31.67 -26.91
N ILE A 281 4.14 -32.67 -27.78
CA ILE A 281 2.94 -32.81 -28.62
C ILE A 281 1.71 -33.02 -27.76
N GLU A 282 1.80 -33.84 -26.71
CA GLU A 282 0.67 -34.10 -25.80
C GLU A 282 0.18 -32.81 -25.13
N ILE A 283 1.08 -31.99 -24.59
CA ILE A 283 0.76 -30.70 -23.95
C ILE A 283 0.15 -29.71 -24.96
N MET A 284 0.81 -29.54 -26.11
CA MET A 284 0.35 -28.62 -27.15
C MET A 284 -1.03 -29.04 -27.67
N SER A 285 -1.22 -30.33 -27.95
CA SER A 285 -2.46 -30.88 -28.50
C SER A 285 -3.63 -30.77 -27.54
N GLU A 286 -3.42 -31.01 -26.24
CA GLU A 286 -4.49 -30.86 -25.25
C GLU A 286 -4.98 -29.40 -25.17
N THR A 287 -4.06 -28.43 -25.26
CA THR A 287 -4.42 -27.01 -25.30
C THR A 287 -5.18 -26.64 -26.59
N MET A 288 -4.75 -27.19 -27.73
CA MET A 288 -5.43 -26.99 -29.01
C MET A 288 -6.85 -27.57 -29.01
N ARG A 289 -7.04 -28.77 -28.43
CA ARG A 289 -8.32 -29.49 -28.36
C ARG A 289 -9.31 -28.84 -27.40
N THR A 290 -8.85 -28.49 -26.19
CA THR A 290 -9.71 -27.92 -25.15
C THR A 290 -10.11 -26.48 -25.42
N GLY A 291 -9.43 -25.79 -26.34
CA GLY A 291 -9.70 -24.38 -26.60
C GLY A 291 -9.35 -23.47 -25.42
N ARG A 292 -8.59 -23.95 -24.43
CA ARG A 292 -7.94 -23.10 -23.41
C ARG A 292 -6.72 -22.36 -23.98
N GLY A 293 -6.86 -21.89 -25.21
CA GLY A 293 -5.90 -21.05 -25.91
C GLY A 293 -6.55 -19.71 -26.22
N PHE A 294 -5.88 -18.64 -25.82
CA PHE A 294 -6.33 -17.25 -25.87
C PHE A 294 -6.74 -16.86 -27.29
N VAL A 295 -8.04 -16.62 -27.48
CA VAL A 295 -8.54 -15.79 -28.58
C VAL A 295 -8.25 -14.35 -28.19
N GLU A 296 -7.53 -13.60 -29.02
CA GLU A 296 -7.44 -12.13 -28.90
C GLU A 296 -8.86 -11.54 -29.07
N ASN A 297 -9.63 -11.53 -27.99
CA ASN A 297 -10.86 -10.76 -27.89
C ASN A 297 -10.54 -9.51 -27.07
N HIS A 298 -10.82 -8.35 -27.66
CA HIS A 298 -10.70 -7.01 -27.06
C HIS A 298 -11.66 -6.76 -25.86
N ASP A 299 -12.15 -7.82 -25.21
CA ASP A 299 -13.01 -7.79 -24.01
C ASP A 299 -12.37 -8.47 -22.79
N GLU A 300 -11.12 -8.94 -22.88
CA GLU A 300 -10.38 -9.42 -21.72
C GLU A 300 -9.75 -8.22 -20.98
N GLY A 301 -9.86 -8.20 -19.65
CA GLY A 301 -9.41 -7.08 -18.80
C GLY A 301 -7.94 -6.67 -19.00
N PRO A 302 -7.43 -5.67 -18.24
CA PRO A 302 -6.20 -4.93 -18.58
C PRO A 302 -4.90 -5.76 -18.65
N ILE A 303 -4.90 -7.02 -18.23
CA ILE A 303 -3.77 -7.95 -18.33
C ILE A 303 -4.27 -9.27 -18.92
N SER A 304 -3.73 -9.68 -20.07
CA SER A 304 -4.11 -10.95 -20.72
C SER A 304 -3.72 -12.13 -19.83
N PRO A 305 -4.49 -13.23 -19.77
CA PRO A 305 -4.09 -14.35 -18.93
C PRO A 305 -2.85 -15.10 -19.46
N ARG A 306 -2.47 -14.88 -20.74
CA ARG A 306 -1.13 -15.19 -21.25
C ARG A 306 -0.05 -14.44 -20.49
N ASP A 307 -0.17 -13.12 -20.38
CA ASP A 307 0.83 -12.29 -19.68
C ASP A 307 0.90 -12.66 -18.20
N LYS A 308 -0.24 -12.95 -17.57
CA LYS A 308 -0.28 -13.46 -16.18
C LYS A 308 0.56 -14.73 -16.01
N ARG A 309 0.40 -15.71 -16.89
CA ARG A 309 1.17 -16.98 -16.82
C ARG A 309 2.66 -16.76 -17.09
N LEU A 310 3.02 -15.96 -18.08
CA LEU A 310 4.43 -15.67 -18.40
C LEU A 310 5.14 -14.95 -17.24
N VAL A 311 4.46 -13.98 -16.62
CA VAL A 311 4.95 -13.27 -15.44
C VAL A 311 5.05 -14.21 -14.23
N GLN A 312 4.00 -14.99 -13.92
CA GLN A 312 4.03 -15.97 -12.82
C GLN A 312 5.09 -17.06 -13.02
N GLY A 313 5.24 -17.58 -14.23
CA GLY A 313 6.22 -18.62 -14.56
C GLY A 313 7.66 -18.12 -14.46
N SER A 314 7.96 -16.96 -15.03
CA SER A 314 9.29 -16.36 -14.93
C SER A 314 9.63 -15.90 -13.51
N TRP A 315 8.64 -15.49 -12.71
CA TRP A 315 8.83 -15.11 -11.31
C TRP A 315 9.32 -16.25 -10.42
N LYS A 316 8.96 -17.52 -10.71
CA LYS A 316 9.47 -18.70 -9.98
C LYS A 316 11.00 -18.84 -10.03
N ALA A 317 11.64 -18.29 -11.06
CA ALA A 317 13.09 -18.22 -11.13
C ALA A 317 13.65 -17.01 -10.34
N VAL A 318 12.94 -15.87 -10.39
CA VAL A 318 13.30 -14.64 -9.65
C VAL A 318 13.23 -14.84 -8.14
N GLU A 319 12.22 -15.56 -7.64
CA GLU A 319 11.99 -15.74 -6.20
C GLU A 319 13.08 -16.53 -5.48
N LYS A 320 13.91 -17.26 -6.24
CA LYS A 320 15.08 -17.98 -5.71
C LYS A 320 16.19 -17.03 -5.24
N ASP A 321 16.24 -15.77 -5.72
CA ASP A 321 17.31 -14.80 -5.39
C ASP A 321 16.80 -13.35 -5.23
N LEU A 322 15.78 -13.16 -4.38
CA LEU A 322 15.16 -11.85 -4.16
C LEU A 322 16.12 -10.80 -3.58
N ASP A 323 17.08 -11.20 -2.75
CA ASP A 323 18.00 -10.28 -2.08
C ASP A 323 19.01 -9.69 -3.06
N ASN A 324 19.74 -10.51 -3.82
CA ASN A 324 20.73 -9.98 -4.77
C ASN A 324 20.06 -9.23 -5.93
N LEU A 325 18.94 -9.74 -6.46
CA LEU A 325 18.21 -9.07 -7.54
C LEU A 325 17.58 -7.77 -7.06
N GLY A 326 17.02 -7.74 -5.85
CA GLY A 326 16.52 -6.52 -5.22
C GLY A 326 17.61 -5.47 -5.03
N ALA A 327 18.81 -5.89 -4.61
CA ALA A 327 19.95 -4.98 -4.49
C ALA A 327 20.39 -4.44 -5.86
N ALA A 328 20.52 -5.31 -6.86
CA ALA A 328 20.91 -4.93 -8.21
C ALA A 328 19.92 -3.95 -8.86
N LEU A 329 18.62 -4.14 -8.62
CA LEU A 329 17.55 -3.22 -9.04
C LEU A 329 17.81 -1.79 -8.56
N PHE A 330 17.99 -1.61 -7.25
CA PHE A 330 18.13 -0.27 -6.68
C PHE A 330 19.48 0.37 -7.02
N VAL A 331 20.56 -0.42 -7.14
CA VAL A 331 21.85 0.10 -7.65
C VAL A 331 21.69 0.64 -9.08
N ARG A 332 20.98 -0.08 -9.96
CA ARG A 332 20.69 0.36 -11.34
C ARG A 332 19.81 1.60 -11.38
N LEU A 333 18.71 1.59 -10.62
CA LEU A 333 17.76 2.69 -10.53
C LEU A 333 18.46 3.99 -10.11
N LEU A 334 19.20 3.93 -9.00
CA LEU A 334 19.87 5.09 -8.43
C LEU A 334 21.08 5.55 -9.26
N GLY A 335 21.76 4.62 -9.93
CA GLY A 335 22.84 4.93 -10.85
C GLY A 335 22.36 5.70 -12.09
N LYS A 336 21.26 5.24 -12.70
CA LYS A 336 20.71 5.85 -13.93
C LYS A 336 19.84 7.07 -13.66
N ASN A 337 19.26 7.20 -12.47
CA ASN A 337 18.32 8.26 -12.12
C ASN A 337 18.75 8.97 -10.82
N PRO A 338 19.74 9.87 -10.86
CA PRO A 338 20.28 10.52 -9.66
C PRO A 338 19.23 11.30 -8.87
N ALA A 339 18.21 11.85 -9.53
CA ALA A 339 17.11 12.57 -8.86
C ALA A 339 16.29 11.69 -7.91
N ILE A 340 16.24 10.37 -8.16
CA ILE A 340 15.48 9.40 -7.34
C ILE A 340 16.22 9.05 -6.05
N LYS A 341 17.55 9.27 -5.97
CA LYS A 341 18.38 8.99 -4.78
C LYS A 341 17.85 9.66 -3.52
N TYR A 342 17.22 10.83 -3.64
CA TYR A 342 16.74 11.60 -2.50
C TYR A 342 15.50 11.00 -1.81
N LEU A 343 14.83 10.04 -2.45
CA LEU A 343 13.71 9.31 -1.84
C LEU A 343 14.18 8.23 -0.85
N PHE A 344 15.43 7.78 -0.98
CA PHE A 344 15.96 6.66 -0.20
C PHE A 344 17.05 7.11 0.77
N PRO A 345 17.00 6.71 2.06
CA PRO A 345 18.06 7.02 3.02
C PRO A 345 19.45 6.57 2.55
N PHE A 346 19.57 5.36 2.00
CA PHE A 346 20.81 4.83 1.45
C PHE A 346 21.26 5.55 0.16
N GLY A 347 20.34 6.13 -0.61
CA GLY A 347 20.66 6.92 -1.80
C GLY A 347 21.38 8.24 -1.48
N LYS A 348 21.17 8.79 -0.29
CA LYS A 348 21.79 10.03 0.21
C LYS A 348 23.24 9.85 0.66
N LEU A 349 23.71 8.61 0.79
CA LEU A 349 25.07 8.29 1.21
C LEU A 349 26.12 8.46 0.10
N ASN A 350 25.68 8.68 -1.15
CA ASN A 350 26.55 8.85 -2.33
C ASN A 350 27.64 7.77 -2.47
N LEU A 351 27.32 6.53 -2.09
CA LEU A 351 28.23 5.40 -2.21
C LEU A 351 28.49 5.04 -3.69
N SER A 352 29.66 4.46 -3.97
CA SER A 352 29.93 3.82 -5.26
C SER A 352 28.93 2.66 -5.49
N PRO A 353 28.63 2.28 -6.75
CA PRO A 353 27.71 1.16 -7.04
C PRO A 353 28.06 -0.13 -6.29
N GLU A 354 29.35 -0.44 -6.18
CA GLU A 354 29.88 -1.62 -5.47
C GLU A 354 29.59 -1.57 -3.96
N ASN A 355 29.85 -0.43 -3.30
CA ASN A 355 29.55 -0.27 -1.88
C ASN A 355 28.04 -0.19 -1.62
N LEU A 356 27.28 0.36 -2.56
CA LEU A 356 25.83 0.50 -2.48
C LEU A 356 25.14 -0.87 -2.59
N GLN A 357 25.66 -1.79 -3.40
CA GLN A 357 25.15 -3.17 -3.55
C GLN A 357 25.22 -4.00 -2.25
N HIS A 358 26.18 -3.66 -1.37
CA HIS A 358 26.38 -4.32 -0.08
C HIS A 358 25.77 -3.54 1.09
N ASN A 359 25.13 -2.39 0.83
CA ASN A 359 24.51 -1.60 1.89
C ASN A 359 23.31 -2.35 2.50
N PRO A 360 23.28 -2.57 3.83
CA PRO A 360 22.26 -3.40 4.48
C PRO A 360 20.84 -2.82 4.34
N ASP A 361 20.70 -1.49 4.39
CA ASP A 361 19.39 -0.83 4.24
C ASP A 361 18.85 -0.96 2.82
N LEU A 362 19.73 -0.82 1.82
CA LEU A 362 19.36 -1.03 0.42
C LEU A 362 18.97 -2.49 0.17
N ARG A 363 19.74 -3.45 0.67
CA ARG A 363 19.43 -4.88 0.51
C ARG A 363 18.09 -5.24 1.15
N ALA A 364 17.87 -4.79 2.39
CA ALA A 364 16.60 -4.99 3.09
C ALA A 364 15.42 -4.36 2.32
N HIS A 365 15.58 -3.13 1.83
CA HIS A 365 14.56 -2.46 1.04
C HIS A 365 14.30 -3.15 -0.31
N GLY A 366 15.36 -3.47 -1.04
CA GLY A 366 15.31 -4.14 -2.33
C GLY A 366 14.63 -5.50 -2.23
N LYS A 367 15.00 -6.31 -1.23
CA LYS A 367 14.34 -7.58 -0.94
C LYS A 367 12.84 -7.40 -0.67
N GLY A 368 12.46 -6.43 0.18
CA GLY A 368 11.06 -6.16 0.49
C GLY A 368 10.24 -5.70 -0.72
N VAL A 369 10.84 -4.95 -1.64
CA VAL A 369 10.21 -4.57 -2.92
C VAL A 369 10.01 -5.80 -3.79
N MET A 370 11.01 -6.68 -3.90
CA MET A 370 10.88 -7.91 -4.68
C MET A 370 9.80 -8.84 -4.07
N GLU A 371 9.73 -8.99 -2.75
CA GLU A 371 8.65 -9.74 -2.06
C GLU A 371 7.25 -9.16 -2.34
N THR A 372 7.16 -7.81 -2.39
CA THR A 372 5.92 -7.10 -2.72
C THR A 372 5.50 -7.34 -4.17
N ILE A 373 6.45 -7.30 -5.11
CA ILE A 373 6.21 -7.66 -6.52
C ILE A 373 5.75 -9.12 -6.61
N GLY A 374 6.35 -10.04 -5.85
CA GLY A 374 5.92 -11.44 -5.81
C GLY A 374 4.49 -11.63 -5.30
N THR A 375 4.10 -10.84 -4.30
CA THR A 375 2.70 -10.80 -3.85
C THR A 375 1.76 -10.33 -4.97
N ALA A 376 2.15 -9.29 -5.71
CA ALA A 376 1.38 -8.80 -6.85
C ALA A 376 1.27 -9.86 -7.97
N VAL A 377 2.38 -10.53 -8.30
CA VAL A 377 2.46 -11.62 -9.29
C VAL A 377 1.54 -12.79 -8.92
N ASN A 378 1.58 -13.23 -7.66
CA ASN A 378 0.74 -14.33 -7.18
C ASN A 378 -0.76 -13.96 -7.22
N THR A 379 -1.09 -12.67 -7.13
CA THR A 379 -2.46 -12.17 -7.10
C THR A 379 -2.97 -11.75 -8.50
N LEU A 380 -2.20 -11.94 -9.58
CA LEU A 380 -2.61 -11.52 -10.94
C LEU A 380 -3.93 -12.16 -11.42
N ASN A 381 -4.30 -13.32 -10.88
CA ASN A 381 -5.55 -14.00 -11.19
C ASN A 381 -6.77 -13.44 -10.43
N GLU A 382 -6.55 -12.62 -9.40
CA GLU A 382 -7.56 -12.08 -8.49
C GLU A 382 -7.51 -10.55 -8.53
N LEU A 383 -7.89 -9.95 -9.68
CA LEU A 383 -7.77 -8.50 -9.92
C LEU A 383 -8.59 -7.66 -8.92
N ASP A 384 -9.68 -8.22 -8.41
CA ASP A 384 -10.51 -7.67 -7.33
C ASP A 384 -9.73 -7.49 -6.02
N LYS A 385 -8.69 -8.31 -5.78
CA LYS A 385 -7.76 -8.19 -4.63
C LYS A 385 -6.50 -7.40 -4.98
N LEU A 386 -5.98 -7.60 -6.20
CA LEU A 386 -4.75 -6.95 -6.65
C LEU A 386 -4.93 -5.43 -6.80
N VAL A 387 -6.03 -4.96 -7.38
CA VAL A 387 -6.24 -3.52 -7.62
C VAL A 387 -6.30 -2.73 -6.30
N PRO A 388 -7.07 -3.14 -5.27
CA PRO A 388 -7.02 -2.49 -3.95
C PRO A 388 -5.62 -2.49 -3.31
N PHE A 389 -4.91 -3.62 -3.39
CA PHE A 389 -3.53 -3.73 -2.88
C PHE A 389 -2.58 -2.73 -3.57
N LEU A 390 -2.68 -2.59 -4.90
CA LEU A 390 -1.89 -1.63 -5.66
C LEU A 390 -2.32 -0.17 -5.39
N LYS A 391 -3.61 0.10 -5.15
CA LYS A 391 -4.10 1.43 -4.77
C LYS A 391 -3.56 1.87 -3.42
N ASP A 392 -3.56 0.97 -2.42
CA ASP A 392 -2.93 1.19 -1.11
C ASP A 392 -1.43 1.45 -1.24
N LEU A 393 -0.73 0.61 -2.01
CA LEU A 393 0.68 0.82 -2.31
C LEU A 393 0.91 2.19 -2.96
N GLY A 394 0.08 2.61 -3.91
CA GLY A 394 0.15 3.93 -4.54
C GLY A 394 -0.03 5.08 -3.54
N ALA A 395 -1.00 4.97 -2.63
CA ALA A 395 -1.24 5.97 -1.58
C ALA A 395 -0.04 6.08 -0.61
N ARG A 396 0.55 4.94 -0.21
CA ARG A 396 1.78 4.92 0.60
C ARG A 396 2.97 5.51 -0.15
N HIS A 397 3.14 5.19 -1.44
CA HIS A 397 4.19 5.77 -2.27
C HIS A 397 4.01 7.29 -2.44
N LYS A 398 2.78 7.80 -2.52
CA LYS A 398 2.49 9.25 -2.44
C LYS A 398 3.03 9.84 -1.14
N ALA A 399 2.72 9.20 0.00
CA ALA A 399 3.15 9.63 1.32
C ALA A 399 4.68 9.57 1.51
N TYR A 400 5.36 8.62 0.83
CA TYR A 400 6.83 8.55 0.80
C TYR A 400 7.48 9.63 -0.09
N GLY A 401 6.69 10.43 -0.81
CA GLY A 401 7.17 11.46 -1.72
C GLY A 401 7.50 10.95 -3.13
N ALA A 402 7.11 9.72 -3.48
CA ALA A 402 7.19 9.25 -4.85
C ALA A 402 6.16 9.99 -5.73
N LYS A 403 6.49 10.15 -7.01
CA LYS A 403 5.62 10.76 -8.02
C LYS A 403 5.31 9.73 -9.11
N PRO A 404 4.18 9.86 -9.84
CA PRO A 404 3.89 9.01 -11.00
C PRO A 404 5.06 8.89 -11.99
N GLU A 405 5.84 9.96 -12.16
CA GLU A 405 7.02 10.01 -13.03
C GLU A 405 8.17 9.06 -12.61
N HIS A 406 8.23 8.66 -11.34
CA HIS A 406 9.32 7.80 -10.82
C HIS A 406 9.12 6.31 -11.14
N PHE A 407 7.90 5.87 -11.47
CA PHE A 407 7.63 4.45 -11.75
C PHE A 407 8.23 3.98 -13.08
N LYS A 408 8.29 4.85 -14.09
CA LYS A 408 8.90 4.50 -15.39
C LYS A 408 10.40 4.16 -15.24
N PRO A 409 11.23 5.02 -14.61
CA PRO A 409 12.61 4.66 -14.27
C PRO A 409 12.78 3.37 -13.47
N LEU A 410 11.86 3.11 -12.53
CA LEU A 410 11.85 1.86 -11.75
C LEU A 410 11.57 0.65 -12.64
N ALA A 411 10.56 0.72 -13.50
CA ALA A 411 10.22 -0.35 -14.44
C ALA A 411 11.39 -0.65 -15.39
N GLU A 412 12.05 0.37 -15.95
CA GLU A 412 13.23 0.20 -16.79
C GLU A 412 14.40 -0.47 -16.05
N ALA A 413 14.66 -0.05 -14.80
CA ALA A 413 15.69 -0.68 -13.97
C ALA A 413 15.34 -2.14 -13.64
N PHE A 414 14.07 -2.43 -13.37
CA PHE A 414 13.55 -3.76 -13.09
C PHE A 414 13.65 -4.69 -14.31
N MET A 415 13.29 -4.22 -15.50
CA MET A 415 13.45 -5.01 -16.73
C MET A 415 14.91 -5.38 -17.00
N LEU A 416 15.85 -4.47 -16.74
CA LEU A 416 17.28 -4.77 -16.85
C LEU A 416 17.76 -5.74 -15.77
N THR A 417 17.21 -5.67 -14.56
CA THR A 417 17.50 -6.65 -13.50
C THR A 417 16.98 -8.04 -13.87
N LEU A 418 15.77 -8.14 -14.45
CA LEU A 418 15.23 -9.41 -14.93
C LEU A 418 16.08 -9.98 -16.07
N LYS A 419 16.48 -9.14 -17.04
CA LYS A 419 17.33 -9.55 -18.17
C LYS A 419 18.65 -10.17 -17.72
N ASP A 420 19.27 -9.60 -16.68
CA ASP A 420 20.57 -10.06 -16.20
C ASP A 420 20.46 -11.16 -15.13
N GLY A 421 19.32 -11.21 -14.42
CA GLY A 421 19.04 -12.17 -13.35
C GLY A 421 18.40 -13.48 -13.81
N LEU A 422 17.72 -13.46 -14.94
CA LEU A 422 17.11 -14.65 -15.54
C LEU A 422 18.02 -15.23 -16.63
N PRO A 423 18.05 -16.56 -16.80
CA PRO A 423 18.73 -17.16 -17.93
C PRO A 423 18.20 -16.55 -19.25
N PRO A 424 19.05 -16.27 -20.25
CA PRO A 424 18.62 -15.71 -21.54
C PRO A 424 17.52 -16.50 -22.26
N LYS A 425 17.36 -17.78 -21.88
CA LYS A 425 16.33 -18.70 -22.38
C LYS A 425 14.96 -18.48 -21.75
N VAL A 426 14.94 -17.99 -20.51
CA VAL A 426 13.74 -17.64 -19.75
C VAL A 426 13.32 -16.21 -20.07
N PHE A 427 14.28 -15.28 -20.22
CA PHE A 427 14.00 -13.89 -20.58
C PHE A 427 14.03 -13.68 -22.10
N ASN A 428 12.95 -14.06 -22.78
CA ASN A 428 12.73 -13.83 -24.21
C ASN A 428 11.78 -12.64 -24.47
N SER A 429 11.53 -12.30 -25.74
CA SER A 429 10.68 -11.16 -26.11
C SER A 429 9.23 -11.29 -25.62
N ASP A 430 8.72 -12.52 -25.53
CA ASP A 430 7.37 -12.81 -25.05
C ASP A 430 7.25 -12.53 -23.54
N VAL A 431 8.22 -12.98 -22.75
CA VAL A 431 8.30 -12.72 -21.30
C VAL A 431 8.56 -11.24 -21.02
N GLN A 432 9.43 -10.61 -21.81
CA GLN A 432 9.68 -9.17 -21.70
C GLN A 432 8.40 -8.36 -21.91
N GLY A 433 7.65 -8.62 -22.99
CA GLY A 433 6.39 -7.93 -23.27
C GLY A 433 5.33 -8.17 -22.20
N ALA A 434 5.23 -9.40 -21.68
CA ALA A 434 4.31 -9.71 -20.59
C ALA A 434 4.59 -8.92 -19.31
N TRP A 435 5.87 -8.79 -18.93
CA TRP A 435 6.28 -7.97 -17.79
C TRP A 435 6.03 -6.48 -18.03
N GLU A 436 6.28 -5.97 -19.24
CA GLU A 436 5.98 -4.58 -19.60
C GLU A 436 4.49 -4.26 -19.44
N ASN A 437 3.61 -5.13 -19.93
CA ASN A 437 2.15 -4.99 -19.78
C ASN A 437 1.73 -4.98 -18.30
N VAL A 438 2.23 -5.93 -17.50
CA VAL A 438 1.90 -6.00 -16.07
C VAL A 438 2.42 -4.78 -15.31
N LEU A 439 3.66 -4.36 -15.55
CA LEU A 439 4.26 -3.19 -14.89
C LEU A 439 3.55 -1.89 -15.28
N GLN A 440 3.07 -1.78 -16.52
CA GLN A 440 2.26 -0.64 -16.95
C GLN A 440 0.97 -0.56 -16.14
N VAL A 441 0.22 -1.67 -16.02
CA VAL A 441 -1.02 -1.70 -15.21
C VAL A 441 -0.72 -1.39 -13.74
N VAL A 442 0.35 -1.96 -13.18
CA VAL A 442 0.80 -1.65 -11.81
C VAL A 442 1.07 -0.16 -11.63
N ALA A 443 1.84 0.45 -12.55
CA ALA A 443 2.18 1.87 -12.50
C ALA A 443 0.94 2.76 -12.67
N GLU A 444 0.01 2.41 -13.55
CA GLU A 444 -1.23 3.16 -13.78
C GLU A 444 -2.15 3.11 -12.55
N VAL A 445 -2.38 1.93 -11.98
CA VAL A 445 -3.22 1.76 -10.77
C VAL A 445 -2.61 2.50 -9.58
N MET A 446 -1.30 2.34 -9.34
CA MET A 446 -0.60 3.05 -8.26
C MET A 446 -0.63 4.57 -8.48
N SER A 447 -0.44 5.04 -9.72
CA SER A 447 -0.49 6.47 -10.03
C SER A 447 -1.88 7.08 -9.91
N SER A 448 -2.94 6.30 -10.10
CA SER A 448 -4.32 6.80 -10.04
C SER A 448 -4.68 7.37 -8.66
N THR A 449 -4.17 6.78 -7.57
CA THR A 449 -4.38 7.25 -6.19
C THR A 449 -3.43 8.38 -5.80
N MET A 450 -2.38 8.59 -6.60
CA MET A 450 -1.41 9.68 -6.40
C MET A 450 -1.88 10.99 -7.03
N ARG A 451 -2.73 10.92 -8.07
CA ARG A 451 -3.21 12.06 -8.88
C ARG A 451 -4.48 12.75 -8.35
N THR A 452 -5.03 12.32 -7.22
CA THR A 452 -6.27 12.90 -6.67
C THR A 452 -6.02 14.25 -5.99
N ASP A 453 -5.93 15.29 -6.81
CA ASP A 453 -6.44 16.62 -6.47
C ASP A 453 -7.78 16.79 -7.24
N SER A 454 -8.88 17.01 -6.50
CA SER A 454 -10.22 17.40 -6.98
C SER A 454 -10.94 16.48 -7.99
N VAL A 455 -12.00 15.79 -7.54
CA VAL A 455 -13.40 15.84 -8.04
C VAL A 455 -14.26 14.93 -7.16
N GLU A 456 -15.34 15.48 -6.60
CA GLU A 456 -16.41 14.76 -5.90
C GLU A 456 -17.06 13.72 -6.82
N ASN A 457 -17.24 12.49 -6.34
CA ASN A 457 -18.40 11.64 -6.63
C ASN A 457 -18.55 10.59 -5.51
N GLY A 458 -19.80 10.38 -5.09
CA GLY A 458 -20.20 9.63 -3.89
C GLY A 458 -19.96 8.11 -3.91
N PRO A 459 -20.49 7.39 -2.90
CA PRO A 459 -20.00 6.09 -2.47
C PRO A 459 -20.33 4.99 -3.47
N VAL A 460 -19.33 4.16 -3.77
CA VAL A 460 -19.49 2.87 -4.47
C VAL A 460 -19.44 1.78 -3.40
N ASP A 461 -20.53 1.03 -3.27
CA ASP A 461 -20.66 -0.09 -2.34
C ASP A 461 -19.65 -1.22 -2.62
N GLY A 462 -19.08 -1.80 -1.57
CA GLY A 462 -18.75 -3.23 -1.54
C GLY A 462 -17.29 -3.70 -1.68
N VAL A 463 -16.27 -2.96 -1.24
CA VAL A 463 -14.87 -3.48 -1.22
C VAL A 463 -14.26 -3.32 0.17
N GLU A 464 -14.02 -4.43 0.87
CA GLU A 464 -13.43 -4.48 2.21
C GLU A 464 -11.93 -4.15 2.20
N GLY A 465 -11.48 -3.36 3.19
CA GLY A 465 -10.14 -2.75 3.29
C GLY A 465 -8.97 -3.64 3.79
N PRO A 466 -7.87 -3.04 4.30
CA PRO A 466 -6.53 -3.66 4.46
C PRO A 466 -6.39 -4.77 5.53
N VAL A 467 -7.48 -5.13 6.20
CA VAL A 467 -7.57 -6.23 7.16
C VAL A 467 -8.78 -7.05 6.73
N SER A 468 -8.61 -8.35 6.50
CA SER A 468 -9.74 -9.19 6.07
C SER A 468 -10.81 -9.24 7.15
N SER A 469 -12.09 -9.34 6.78
CA SER A 469 -13.16 -9.49 7.77
C SER A 469 -13.00 -10.74 8.64
N LYS A 470 -12.33 -11.78 8.12
CA LYS A 470 -11.91 -12.95 8.91
C LYS A 470 -10.90 -12.57 9.99
N ASP A 471 -9.87 -11.77 9.68
CA ASP A 471 -8.88 -11.31 10.67
C ASP A 471 -9.51 -10.41 11.73
N LYS A 472 -10.40 -9.50 11.32
CA LYS A 472 -11.15 -8.63 12.23
C LYS A 472 -11.96 -9.47 13.22
N GLN A 473 -12.69 -10.48 12.71
CA GLN A 473 -13.50 -11.37 13.53
C GLN A 473 -12.63 -12.16 14.52
N LEU A 474 -11.55 -12.79 14.06
CA LEU A 474 -10.64 -13.57 14.92
C LEU A 474 -10.01 -12.72 16.03
N VAL A 475 -9.63 -11.48 15.70
CA VAL A 475 -9.08 -10.52 16.66
C VAL A 475 -10.14 -10.06 17.66
N GLN A 476 -11.34 -9.72 17.21
CA GLN A 476 -12.45 -9.31 18.08
C GLN A 476 -12.89 -10.45 19.02
N GLU A 477 -12.98 -11.69 18.53
CA GLU A 477 -13.38 -12.86 19.32
C GLU A 477 -12.34 -13.23 20.38
N SER A 478 -11.06 -13.25 20.01
CA SER A 478 -9.97 -13.51 20.96
C SER A 478 -9.80 -12.35 21.96
N TRP A 479 -10.02 -11.09 21.54
CA TRP A 479 -10.03 -9.93 22.43
C TRP A 479 -11.10 -10.04 23.51
N LYS A 480 -12.30 -10.57 23.20
CA LYS A 480 -13.38 -10.76 24.19
C LYS A 480 -12.97 -11.61 25.38
N ILE A 481 -12.00 -12.50 25.19
CA ILE A 481 -11.45 -13.37 26.24
C ILE A 481 -10.43 -12.59 27.08
N ILE A 482 -9.44 -11.98 26.43
CA ILE A 482 -8.33 -11.33 27.12
C ILE A 482 -8.68 -9.98 27.77
N GLN A 483 -9.74 -9.30 27.31
CA GLN A 483 -10.19 -8.03 27.90
C GLN A 483 -10.62 -8.15 29.38
N LYS A 484 -10.82 -9.37 29.88
CA LYS A 484 -11.19 -9.64 31.27
C LYS A 484 -10.01 -9.49 32.24
N ASP A 485 -8.77 -9.52 31.75
CA ASP A 485 -7.57 -9.43 32.59
C ASP A 485 -6.48 -8.51 32.00
N LEU A 486 -6.88 -7.31 31.55
CA LEU A 486 -5.96 -6.35 30.93
C LEU A 486 -4.79 -5.95 31.83
N VAL A 487 -5.01 -5.89 33.15
CA VAL A 487 -3.99 -5.43 34.10
C VAL A 487 -2.88 -6.46 34.25
N ASN A 488 -3.20 -7.75 34.44
CA ASN A 488 -2.15 -8.76 34.54
C ASN A 488 -1.51 -9.02 33.17
N LEU A 489 -2.28 -9.08 32.09
CA LEU A 489 -1.73 -9.33 30.75
C LEU A 489 -0.85 -8.17 30.27
N GLY A 490 -1.22 -6.92 30.57
CA GLY A 490 -0.35 -5.78 30.36
C GLY A 490 0.93 -5.85 31.19
N ALA A 491 0.85 -6.36 32.43
CA ALA A 491 2.03 -6.56 33.26
C ALA A 491 2.96 -7.68 32.76
N VAL A 492 2.39 -8.78 32.26
CA VAL A 492 3.11 -9.89 31.63
C VAL A 492 3.82 -9.42 30.36
N LEU A 493 3.16 -8.61 29.53
CA LEU A 493 3.73 -8.01 28.32
C LEU A 493 4.98 -7.19 28.67
N PHE A 494 4.85 -6.18 29.54
CA PHE A 494 5.98 -5.29 29.81
C PHE A 494 7.10 -5.96 30.60
N ALA A 495 6.80 -6.89 31.50
CA ALA A 495 7.85 -7.67 32.16
C ALA A 495 8.66 -8.49 31.15
N ARG A 496 7.99 -9.13 30.17
CA ARG A 496 8.64 -9.86 29.08
C ARG A 496 9.47 -8.94 28.18
N LEU A 497 8.92 -7.80 27.80
CA LEU A 497 9.58 -6.81 26.95
C LEU A 497 10.91 -6.34 27.57
N LEU A 498 10.89 -5.94 28.84
CA LEU A 498 12.06 -5.41 29.52
C LEU A 498 13.09 -6.48 29.88
N GLU A 499 12.66 -7.70 30.20
CA GLU A 499 13.56 -8.85 30.42
C GLU A 499 14.37 -9.19 29.16
N LYS A 500 13.70 -9.23 27.99
CA LYS A 500 14.33 -9.65 26.73
C LYS A 500 15.05 -8.52 26.00
N ASN A 501 14.75 -7.27 26.31
CA ASN A 501 15.27 -6.10 25.60
C ASN A 501 15.82 -5.06 26.57
N PRO A 502 17.06 -5.25 27.10
CA PRO A 502 17.68 -4.32 28.04
C PRO A 502 17.88 -2.90 27.48
N SER A 503 17.95 -2.74 26.15
CA SER A 503 17.99 -1.44 25.49
C SER A 503 16.68 -0.65 25.65
N VAL A 504 15.54 -1.35 25.65
CA VAL A 504 14.19 -0.78 25.85
C VAL A 504 13.95 -0.49 27.34
N GLN A 505 14.56 -1.27 28.23
CA GLN A 505 14.45 -1.11 29.69
C GLN A 505 14.77 0.32 30.18
N LYS A 506 15.74 0.99 29.55
CA LYS A 506 16.18 2.34 29.92
C LYS A 506 15.16 3.44 29.61
N LEU A 507 14.18 3.17 28.75
CA LEU A 507 13.13 4.12 28.38
C LEU A 507 12.04 4.26 29.45
N PHE A 508 11.93 3.30 30.36
CA PHE A 508 10.87 3.26 31.38
C PHE A 508 11.44 3.53 32.77
N THR A 509 10.77 4.38 33.55
CA THR A 509 11.15 4.69 34.94
C THR A 509 11.14 3.45 35.83
N PHE A 510 10.12 2.59 35.70
CA PHE A 510 10.06 1.30 36.37
C PHE A 510 11.08 0.28 35.84
N GLY A 511 11.50 0.40 34.58
CA GLY A 511 12.55 -0.43 33.99
C GLY A 511 13.93 -0.16 34.61
N LYS A 512 14.22 1.10 34.96
CA LYS A 512 15.47 1.51 35.63
C LYS A 512 15.64 0.93 37.03
N LEU A 513 14.58 0.41 37.65
CA LEU A 513 14.64 -0.26 38.96
C LEU A 513 15.33 -1.63 38.90
N ASN A 514 15.51 -2.19 37.70
CA ASN A 514 16.17 -3.48 37.45
C ASN A 514 15.67 -4.63 38.34
N LEU A 515 14.35 -4.67 38.56
CA LEU A 515 13.70 -5.69 39.36
C LEU A 515 13.56 -7.01 38.58
N PRO A 516 13.61 -8.17 39.24
CA PRO A 516 13.31 -9.44 38.61
C PRO A 516 11.85 -9.46 38.07
N PRO A 517 11.55 -10.20 36.98
CA PRO A 517 10.25 -10.16 36.30
C PRO A 517 9.03 -10.38 37.20
N GLU A 518 9.16 -11.19 38.24
CA GLU A 518 8.09 -11.50 39.21
C GLU A 518 7.73 -10.29 40.05
N LYS A 519 8.74 -9.54 40.52
CA LYS A 519 8.56 -8.30 41.28
C LYS A 519 8.16 -7.15 40.36
N LEU A 520 8.70 -7.12 39.15
CA LEU A 520 8.39 -6.10 38.15
C LEU A 520 6.92 -6.15 37.71
N ARG A 521 6.32 -7.36 37.58
CA ARG A 521 4.88 -7.56 37.33
C ARG A 521 3.96 -7.02 38.42
N GLN A 522 4.46 -6.84 39.64
CA GLN A 522 3.73 -6.28 40.77
C GLN A 522 3.93 -4.76 40.90
N ASN A 523 4.86 -4.16 40.12
CA ASN A 523 5.12 -2.74 40.18
C ASN A 523 3.87 -1.93 39.74
N PRO A 524 3.38 -0.98 40.55
CA PRO A 524 2.14 -0.27 40.28
C PRO A 524 2.22 0.58 39.01
N ASP A 525 3.36 1.20 38.72
CA ASP A 525 3.56 2.04 37.52
C ASP A 525 3.57 1.20 36.25
N LEU A 526 4.25 0.05 36.28
CA LEU A 526 4.22 -0.91 35.16
C LEU A 526 2.81 -1.43 34.93
N ARG A 527 2.09 -1.84 35.98
CA ARG A 527 0.71 -2.33 35.87
C ARG A 527 -0.22 -1.27 35.29
N ALA A 528 -0.08 -0.01 35.72
CA ALA A 528 -0.85 1.11 35.20
C ALA A 528 -0.52 1.41 33.73
N HIS A 529 0.76 1.39 33.36
CA HIS A 529 1.21 1.60 31.99
C HIS A 529 0.75 0.46 31.07
N GLY A 530 0.96 -0.79 31.48
CA GLY A 530 0.53 -1.98 30.76
C GLY A 530 -0.99 -2.02 30.56
N LYS A 531 -1.78 -1.64 31.58
CA LYS A 531 -3.23 -1.48 31.43
C LYS A 531 -3.60 -0.48 30.34
N GLY A 532 -2.98 0.72 30.34
CA GLY A 532 -3.28 1.77 29.37
C GLY A 532 -2.93 1.38 27.92
N VAL A 533 -1.84 0.63 27.72
CA VAL A 533 -1.48 0.08 26.40
C VAL A 533 -2.52 -0.94 25.95
N MET A 534 -2.95 -1.85 26.84
CA MET A 534 -3.97 -2.83 26.50
C MET A 534 -5.34 -2.17 26.22
N GLU A 535 -5.72 -1.12 26.95
CA GLU A 535 -6.95 -0.34 26.67
C GLU A 535 -6.90 0.37 25.31
N THR A 536 -5.73 0.88 24.91
CA THR A 536 -5.50 1.48 23.59
C THR A 536 -5.67 0.44 22.47
N ILE A 537 -5.09 -0.76 22.66
CA ILE A 537 -5.27 -1.88 21.73
C ILE A 537 -6.75 -2.31 21.68
N GLY A 538 -7.48 -2.29 22.79
CA GLY A 538 -8.92 -2.58 22.80
C GLY A 538 -9.76 -1.56 22.04
N SER A 539 -9.37 -0.28 22.09
CA SER A 539 -10.03 0.78 21.33
C SER A 539 -9.83 0.59 19.82
N LEU A 540 -8.62 0.16 19.42
CA LEU A 540 -8.31 -0.25 18.04
C LEU A 540 -9.15 -1.46 17.62
N VAL A 541 -9.22 -2.51 18.44
CA VAL A 541 -10.00 -3.74 18.17
C VAL A 541 -11.48 -3.42 17.96
N THR A 542 -12.02 -2.51 18.77
CA THR A 542 -13.43 -2.07 18.67
C THR A 542 -13.70 -1.28 17.38
N SER A 543 -12.66 -0.72 16.76
CA SER A 543 -12.77 0.15 15.58
C SER A 543 -12.19 -0.50 14.31
N LEU A 544 -11.99 -1.82 14.29
CA LEU A 544 -11.39 -2.53 13.15
C LEU A 544 -12.21 -2.45 11.86
N ASP A 545 -13.52 -2.25 11.97
CA ASP A 545 -14.41 -2.05 10.82
C ASP A 545 -14.24 -0.68 10.17
N ASP A 546 -13.61 0.26 10.88
CA ASP A 546 -13.38 1.65 10.45
C ASP A 546 -11.98 2.09 10.86
N ILE A 547 -10.98 1.36 10.36
CA ILE A 547 -9.58 1.51 10.77
C ILE A 547 -9.03 2.91 10.41
N ASP A 548 -9.59 3.56 9.40
CA ASP A 548 -9.22 4.92 8.98
C ASP A 548 -9.50 5.95 10.09
N LYS A 549 -10.49 5.71 10.97
CA LYS A 549 -10.77 6.59 12.12
C LYS A 549 -9.75 6.49 13.23
N VAL A 550 -8.98 5.41 13.31
CA VAL A 550 -7.95 5.20 14.34
C VAL A 550 -6.53 5.49 13.86
N VAL A 551 -6.30 5.64 12.55
CA VAL A 551 -5.01 6.05 11.98
C VAL A 551 -4.50 7.37 12.61
N PRO A 552 -5.29 8.45 12.74
CA PRO A 552 -4.80 9.69 13.37
C PRO A 552 -4.40 9.52 14.85
N MET A 553 -5.07 8.63 15.58
CA MET A 553 -4.71 8.30 16.97
C MET A 553 -3.36 7.58 17.03
N LEU A 554 -3.12 6.63 16.11
CA LEU A 554 -1.87 5.89 16.01
C LEU A 554 -0.71 6.77 15.53
N GLU A 555 -0.95 7.72 14.63
CA GLU A 555 0.05 8.72 14.20
C GLU A 555 0.49 9.64 15.36
N ASP A 556 -0.46 10.11 16.18
CA ASP A 556 -0.18 10.87 17.40
C ASP A 556 0.62 10.04 18.42
N LEU A 557 0.20 8.79 18.65
CA LEU A 557 0.92 7.87 19.51
C LEU A 557 2.36 7.68 19.02
N GLY A 558 2.56 7.49 17.71
CA GLY A 558 3.88 7.34 17.12
C GLY A 558 4.77 8.58 17.34
N SER A 559 4.22 9.76 17.12
CA SER A 559 4.91 11.05 17.34
C SER A 559 5.35 11.24 18.80
N ARG A 560 4.50 10.88 19.77
CA ARG A 560 4.85 10.95 21.21
C ARG A 560 5.90 9.94 21.61
N HIS A 561 5.83 8.72 21.07
CA HIS A 561 6.82 7.68 21.34
C HIS A 561 8.20 8.04 20.77
N LYS A 562 8.27 8.81 19.67
CA LYS A 562 9.52 9.45 19.20
C LYS A 562 10.13 10.36 20.28
N ILE A 563 9.30 11.21 20.91
CA ILE A 563 9.72 12.13 21.99
C ILE A 563 10.20 11.37 23.23
N TYR A 564 9.57 10.25 23.55
CA TYR A 564 9.99 9.38 24.66
C TYR A 564 11.30 8.62 24.39
N GLY A 565 11.89 8.77 23.20
CA GLY A 565 13.11 8.08 22.78
C GLY A 565 12.85 6.64 22.31
N ALA A 566 11.59 6.25 22.09
CA ALA A 566 11.28 5.00 21.42
C ALA A 566 11.58 5.13 19.93
N LYS A 567 12.05 4.04 19.35
CA LYS A 567 12.41 3.96 17.95
C LYS A 567 11.56 2.92 17.25
N PRO A 568 11.35 3.03 15.93
CA PRO A 568 10.65 2.03 15.16
C PRO A 568 11.22 0.62 15.31
N GLU A 569 12.54 0.50 15.53
CA GLU A 569 13.23 -0.78 15.72
C GLU A 569 12.84 -1.50 17.03
N HIS A 570 12.15 -0.82 17.95
CA HIS A 570 11.65 -1.43 19.18
C HIS A 570 10.32 -2.18 19.00
N PHE A 571 9.57 -1.95 17.91
CA PHE A 571 8.25 -2.58 17.72
C PHE A 571 8.27 -4.10 17.59
N PRO A 572 9.22 -4.73 16.88
CA PRO A 572 9.29 -6.19 16.82
C PRO A 572 9.38 -6.84 18.21
N ALA A 573 10.09 -6.21 19.15
CA ALA A 573 10.19 -6.65 20.54
C ALA A 573 8.86 -6.49 21.29
N VAL A 574 8.11 -5.40 21.04
CA VAL A 574 6.77 -5.18 21.60
C VAL A 574 5.79 -6.22 21.07
N VAL A 575 5.86 -6.55 19.77
CA VAL A 575 5.01 -7.58 19.14
C VAL A 575 5.32 -8.96 19.74
N GLU A 576 6.58 -9.34 19.91
CA GLU A 576 6.93 -10.61 20.60
C GLU A 576 6.36 -10.66 22.02
N ALA A 577 6.55 -9.60 22.79
CA ALA A 577 6.08 -9.52 24.17
C ALA A 577 4.55 -9.53 24.26
N PHE A 578 3.86 -8.89 23.31
CA PHE A 578 2.40 -8.93 23.20
C PHE A 578 1.93 -10.35 22.89
N MET A 579 2.53 -11.03 21.89
CA MET A 579 2.18 -12.40 21.54
C MET A 579 2.45 -13.38 22.70
N TYR A 580 3.52 -13.16 23.47
CA TYR A 580 3.76 -13.91 24.71
C TYR A 580 2.65 -13.69 25.73
N SER A 581 2.18 -12.45 25.91
CA SER A 581 1.07 -12.14 26.80
C SER A 581 -0.24 -12.80 26.33
N MET A 582 -0.53 -12.75 25.03
CA MET A 582 -1.69 -13.43 24.42
C MET A 582 -1.68 -14.95 24.68
N LYS A 583 -0.52 -15.61 24.54
CA LYS A 583 -0.36 -17.03 24.85
C LYS A 583 -0.66 -17.37 26.31
N ASN A 584 -0.41 -16.44 27.24
CA ASN A 584 -0.72 -16.62 28.66
C ASN A 584 -2.18 -16.28 29.01
N GLY A 585 -2.84 -15.43 28.20
CA GLY A 585 -4.23 -15.03 28.40
C GLY A 585 -5.26 -15.92 27.68
N LEU A 586 -4.85 -16.68 26.67
CA LEU A 586 -5.71 -17.55 25.88
C LEU A 586 -5.40 -19.04 26.13
N SER A 587 -6.44 -19.87 26.10
CA SER A 587 -6.24 -21.32 26.15
C SER A 587 -5.53 -21.82 24.88
N PRO A 588 -4.84 -22.98 24.90
CA PRO A 588 -4.21 -23.54 23.69
C PRO A 588 -5.17 -23.73 22.51
N LYS A 589 -6.46 -23.97 22.79
CA LYS A 589 -7.50 -24.08 21.76
C LYS A 589 -7.93 -22.73 21.16
N ALA A 590 -7.76 -21.64 21.90
CA ALA A 590 -8.12 -20.28 21.49
C ALA A 590 -6.92 -19.49 20.91
N PHE A 591 -5.68 -19.96 21.10
CA PHE A 591 -4.46 -19.35 20.56
C PHE A 591 -3.93 -20.11 19.34
N THR A 592 -4.78 -20.28 18.33
CA THR A 592 -4.45 -20.98 17.08
C THR A 592 -3.46 -20.19 16.22
N SER A 593 -2.86 -20.84 15.22
CA SER A 593 -1.98 -20.16 14.25
C SER A 593 -2.70 -19.03 13.50
N GLU A 594 -3.98 -19.23 13.16
CA GLU A 594 -4.81 -18.24 12.47
C GLU A 594 -5.06 -17.00 13.35
N VAL A 595 -5.34 -17.20 14.65
CA VAL A 595 -5.48 -16.09 15.60
C VAL A 595 -4.15 -15.35 15.77
N GLN A 596 -3.03 -16.08 15.81
CA GLN A 596 -1.71 -15.47 15.91
C GLN A 596 -1.37 -14.61 14.68
N GLU A 597 -1.71 -15.08 13.49
CA GLU A 597 -1.51 -14.36 12.24
C GLU A 597 -2.41 -13.13 12.14
N ALA A 598 -3.69 -13.26 12.48
CA ALA A 598 -4.64 -12.15 12.52
C ALA A 598 -4.16 -11.01 13.45
N TRP A 599 -3.69 -11.34 14.66
CA TRP A 599 -3.11 -10.36 15.58
C TRP A 599 -1.84 -9.71 15.05
N ARG A 600 -0.96 -10.46 14.38
CA ARG A 600 0.24 -9.91 13.74
C ARG A 600 -0.11 -8.93 12.64
N ASN A 601 -1.14 -9.22 11.83
CA ASN A 601 -1.60 -8.32 10.78
C ASN A 601 -2.13 -7.00 11.37
N ILE A 602 -2.93 -7.04 12.44
CA ILE A 602 -3.39 -5.83 13.14
C ILE A 602 -2.23 -5.04 13.76
N LEU A 603 -1.32 -5.71 14.46
CA LEU A 603 -0.16 -5.04 15.08
C LEU A 603 0.82 -4.48 14.05
N LYS A 604 0.88 -5.07 12.85
CA LYS A 604 1.66 -4.54 11.73
C LYS A 604 1.08 -3.22 11.22
N VAL A 605 -0.24 -3.03 11.25
CA VAL A 605 -0.87 -1.72 10.98
C VAL A 605 -0.47 -0.70 12.05
N VAL A 606 -0.47 -1.10 13.33
CA VAL A 606 -0.01 -0.24 14.43
C VAL A 606 1.45 0.16 14.29
N GLU A 607 2.33 -0.81 14.02
CA GLU A 607 3.76 -0.58 13.79
C GLU A 607 4.02 0.29 12.56
N ALA A 608 3.32 0.04 11.44
CA ALA A 608 3.48 0.82 10.22
C ALA A 608 3.06 2.28 10.46
N THR A 609 1.91 2.49 11.09
CA THR A 609 1.34 3.81 11.34
C THR A 609 2.18 4.59 12.37
N MET A 610 2.43 4.01 13.55
CA MET A 610 3.27 4.64 14.58
C MET A 610 4.73 4.77 14.14
N GLY A 611 5.28 3.77 13.45
CA GLY A 611 6.66 3.77 12.99
C GLY A 611 6.91 4.76 11.85
N SER A 612 5.93 5.06 11.00
CA SER A 612 6.07 6.07 9.94
C SER A 612 6.29 7.47 10.52
N THR A 613 5.54 7.84 11.56
CA THR A 613 5.69 9.13 12.25
C THR A 613 6.98 9.21 13.05
N MET A 614 7.46 8.10 13.62
CA MET A 614 8.76 8.03 14.29
C MET A 614 9.98 8.14 13.36
N ARG A 615 9.90 7.62 12.11
CA ARG A 615 11.01 7.58 11.12
C ARG A 615 11.23 8.89 10.35
N SER A 616 10.36 9.88 10.52
CA SER A 616 10.42 11.14 9.79
C SER A 616 11.63 12.00 10.23
N ASP A 617 12.73 11.99 9.47
CA ASP A 617 13.93 12.80 9.76
C ASP A 617 14.44 13.67 8.57
N LYS A 618 13.68 13.93 7.50
CA LYS A 618 14.05 14.95 6.46
C LYS A 618 12.87 15.69 5.83
N ASP A 619 12.38 16.74 6.49
CA ASP A 619 12.63 18.17 6.18
C ASP A 619 11.59 19.01 6.96
N GLY A 620 12.06 19.73 7.97
CA GLY A 620 11.27 20.49 8.94
C GLY A 620 10.67 19.60 10.03
N VAL A 621 10.64 19.98 11.31
CA VAL A 621 9.52 20.82 11.77
C VAL A 621 8.44 20.77 10.70
N SER A 622 7.46 19.84 10.78
CA SER A 622 6.21 20.02 10.03
C SER A 622 5.91 21.52 10.09
N ASP A 623 5.79 22.20 8.96
CA ASP A 623 5.61 23.65 8.87
C ASP A 623 4.50 24.15 9.82
N LYS A 624 4.90 24.31 11.07
CA LYS A 624 4.30 25.09 12.12
C LYS A 624 5.45 25.93 12.65
N LYS A 625 6.17 26.58 11.70
CA LYS A 625 6.52 27.97 11.92
C LYS A 625 5.26 28.64 12.52
N PHE A 626 5.43 29.47 13.54
CA PHE A 626 4.33 30.09 14.28
C PHE A 626 3.29 30.75 13.35
N VAL A 627 3.73 31.07 12.12
CA VAL A 627 3.00 31.50 10.93
C VAL A 627 3.31 30.50 9.80
N SER A 628 2.30 29.97 9.08
CA SER A 628 2.52 28.97 8.02
C SER A 628 3.39 29.51 6.88
N GLN A 629 4.14 28.68 6.13
CA GLN A 629 4.90 29.19 4.96
C GLN A 629 4.01 29.90 3.93
N ARG A 630 2.74 29.47 3.81
CA ARG A 630 1.73 30.17 3.01
C ARG A 630 1.50 31.58 3.55
N ASP A 631 1.19 31.71 4.84
CA ASP A 631 0.92 33.00 5.48
C ASP A 631 2.15 33.90 5.44
N GLN A 632 3.35 33.35 5.63
CA GLN A 632 4.62 34.07 5.50
C GLN A 632 4.78 34.65 4.10
N LYS A 633 4.58 33.86 3.05
CA LYS A 633 4.66 34.33 1.67
C LYS A 633 3.60 35.39 1.35
N LEU A 634 2.38 35.22 1.84
CA LEU A 634 1.28 36.18 1.63
C LEU A 634 1.56 37.50 2.36
N VAL A 635 2.06 37.44 3.59
CA VAL A 635 2.42 38.60 4.42
C VAL A 635 3.64 39.31 3.84
N GLN A 636 4.73 38.60 3.55
CA GLN A 636 5.92 39.16 2.92
C GLN A 636 5.61 39.75 1.53
N GLY A 637 4.76 39.07 0.74
CA GLY A 637 4.34 39.52 -0.58
C GLY A 637 3.53 40.82 -0.54
N SER A 638 2.52 40.88 0.32
CA SER A 638 1.72 42.09 0.52
C SER A 638 2.51 43.22 1.20
N TRP A 639 3.43 42.89 2.11
CA TRP A 639 4.29 43.85 2.78
C TRP A 639 5.19 44.62 1.82
N LYS A 640 5.70 43.99 0.75
CA LYS A 640 6.47 44.70 -0.31
C LYS A 640 5.71 45.86 -0.94
N LEU A 641 4.38 45.81 -0.94
CA LEU A 641 3.54 46.89 -1.45
C LEU A 641 3.30 47.96 -0.38
N VAL A 642 3.08 47.54 0.87
CA VAL A 642 2.96 48.45 2.03
C VAL A 642 4.24 49.28 2.22
N GLN A 643 5.41 48.67 2.05
CA GLN A 643 6.71 49.31 2.22
C GLN A 643 6.92 50.50 1.28
N LYS A 644 6.26 50.52 0.11
CA LYS A 644 6.36 51.63 -0.86
C LYS A 644 5.73 52.93 -0.37
N ASP A 645 4.77 52.85 0.54
CA ASP A 645 4.09 54.01 1.13
C ASP A 645 3.93 53.88 2.65
N ILE A 646 5.01 53.40 3.29
CA ILE A 646 5.00 52.97 4.69
C ILE A 646 4.53 54.07 5.67
N VAL A 647 4.82 55.33 5.36
CA VAL A 647 4.43 56.49 6.17
C VAL A 647 2.92 56.70 6.13
N ASN A 648 2.29 56.56 4.96
CA ASN A 648 0.87 56.77 4.81
C ASN A 648 0.06 55.64 5.47
N PHE A 649 0.47 54.38 5.31
CA PHE A 649 -0.14 53.25 6.02
C PHE A 649 -0.08 53.44 7.54
N GLY A 650 1.09 53.83 8.07
CA GLY A 650 1.23 54.15 9.50
C GLY A 650 0.34 55.32 9.93
N ALA A 651 0.22 56.36 9.10
CA ALA A 651 -0.63 57.51 9.40
C ALA A 651 -2.12 57.14 9.46
N VAL A 652 -2.60 56.37 8.48
CA VAL A 652 -3.99 55.88 8.42
C VAL A 652 -4.28 54.95 9.61
N MET A 653 -3.36 54.06 9.95
CA MET A 653 -3.47 53.16 11.11
C MET A 653 -3.66 53.94 12.40
N PHE A 654 -2.76 54.87 12.74
CA PHE A 654 -2.84 55.58 14.02
C PHE A 654 -4.01 56.56 14.08
N ALA A 655 -4.35 57.22 12.97
CA ALA A 655 -5.55 58.05 12.93
C ALA A 655 -6.81 57.21 13.21
N ARG A 656 -6.91 55.99 12.66
CA ARG A 656 -8.02 55.08 12.92
C ARG A 656 -8.04 54.57 14.36
N LEU A 657 -6.88 54.21 14.91
CA LEU A 657 -6.75 53.76 16.29
C LEU A 657 -7.30 54.80 17.27
N LEU A 658 -6.86 56.06 17.11
CA LEU A 658 -7.23 57.16 17.99
C LEU A 658 -8.67 57.64 17.80
N GLU A 659 -9.22 57.54 16.59
CA GLU A 659 -10.63 57.80 16.30
C GLU A 659 -11.54 56.82 17.04
N LYS A 660 -11.23 55.52 16.95
CA LYS A 660 -12.10 54.46 17.48
C LYS A 660 -11.87 54.14 18.94
N ASN A 661 -10.74 54.54 19.50
CA ASN A 661 -10.37 54.22 20.89
C ASN A 661 -9.91 55.50 21.62
N PRO A 662 -10.84 56.39 22.01
CA PRO A 662 -10.51 57.63 22.69
C PRO A 662 -9.71 57.42 23.99
N GLY A 663 -9.90 56.29 24.67
CA GLY A 663 -9.12 55.90 25.85
C GLY A 663 -7.61 55.74 25.59
N VAL A 664 -7.21 55.46 24.36
CA VAL A 664 -5.82 55.25 23.93
C VAL A 664 -5.13 56.59 23.57
N GLN A 665 -5.89 57.65 23.29
CA GLN A 665 -5.34 58.97 22.91
C GLN A 665 -4.36 59.54 23.93
N LYS A 666 -4.59 59.29 25.22
CA LYS A 666 -3.76 59.82 26.31
C LYS A 666 -2.33 59.27 26.30
N LEU A 667 -2.09 58.14 25.64
CA LEU A 667 -0.78 57.51 25.52
C LEU A 667 0.12 58.20 24.48
N PHE A 668 -0.45 59.01 23.60
CA PHE A 668 0.28 59.66 22.51
C PHE A 668 0.22 61.18 22.65
N THR A 669 1.35 61.86 22.48
CA THR A 669 1.43 63.33 22.53
C THR A 669 0.53 63.97 21.48
N PHE A 670 0.56 63.48 20.25
CA PHE A 670 -0.33 63.91 19.16
C PHE A 670 -1.80 63.52 19.38
N GLY A 671 -2.07 62.45 20.16
CA GLY A 671 -3.43 62.03 20.50
C GLY A 671 -4.14 63.02 21.43
N LYS A 672 -3.39 63.68 22.31
CA LYS A 672 -3.90 64.71 23.23
C LYS A 672 -4.40 65.97 22.51
N LEU A 673 -4.03 66.17 21.24
CA LEU A 673 -4.48 67.31 20.43
C LEU A 673 -5.95 67.17 19.99
N ASN A 674 -6.54 65.97 20.09
CA ASN A 674 -7.92 65.67 19.73
C ASN A 674 -8.35 66.20 18.35
N LEU A 675 -7.44 66.10 17.37
CA LEU A 675 -7.68 66.60 16.01
C LEU A 675 -8.62 65.65 15.23
N PRO A 676 -9.41 66.18 14.27
CA PRO A 676 -10.15 65.34 13.33
C PRO A 676 -9.22 64.40 12.55
N PRO A 677 -9.67 63.17 12.18
CA PRO A 677 -8.81 62.14 11.57
C PRO A 677 -8.00 62.62 10.35
N ALA A 678 -8.60 63.43 9.47
CA ALA A 678 -7.92 63.96 8.28
C ALA A 678 -6.74 64.89 8.62
N LYS A 679 -6.89 65.73 9.66
CA LYS A 679 -5.80 66.59 10.14
C LYS A 679 -4.76 65.79 10.93
N LEU A 680 -5.21 64.77 11.65
CA LEU A 680 -4.35 63.89 12.45
C LEU A 680 -3.42 63.04 11.56
N GLN A 681 -3.88 62.56 10.40
CA GLN A 681 -3.04 61.86 9.40
C GLN A 681 -1.92 62.74 8.80
N GLN A 682 -2.09 64.06 8.81
CA GLN A 682 -1.10 65.02 8.33
C GLN A 682 -0.16 65.51 9.44
N ASN A 683 -0.45 65.19 10.71
CA ASN A 683 0.37 65.62 11.83
C ASN A 683 1.79 65.00 11.74
N PRO A 684 2.87 65.81 11.79
CA PRO A 684 4.23 65.33 11.56
C PRO A 684 4.68 64.30 12.61
N ASP A 685 4.30 64.48 13.88
CA ASP A 685 4.66 63.55 14.96
C ASP A 685 3.97 62.20 14.81
N LEU A 686 2.68 62.20 14.46
CA LEU A 686 1.96 60.96 14.15
C LEU A 686 2.58 60.24 12.96
N ARG A 687 2.91 60.98 11.88
CA ARG A 687 3.52 60.38 10.69
C ARG A 687 4.90 59.79 11.00
N ALA A 688 5.71 60.47 11.80
CA ALA A 688 7.00 59.95 12.26
C ALA A 688 6.83 58.70 13.14
N HIS A 689 5.90 58.72 14.08
CA HIS A 689 5.60 57.57 14.94
C HIS A 689 5.06 56.38 14.14
N GLY A 690 4.08 56.61 13.27
CA GLY A 690 3.50 55.61 12.39
C GLY A 690 4.54 54.97 11.48
N LYS A 691 5.48 55.77 10.93
CA LYS A 691 6.62 55.26 10.16
C LYS A 691 7.46 54.27 11.00
N GLY A 692 7.87 54.66 12.21
CA GLY A 692 8.71 53.81 13.06
C GLY A 692 8.03 52.50 13.49
N VAL A 693 6.73 52.55 13.76
CA VAL A 693 5.93 51.34 14.06
C VAL A 693 5.87 50.42 12.84
N MET A 694 5.60 50.98 11.66
CA MET A 694 5.56 50.17 10.44
C MET A 694 6.94 49.59 10.08
N GLU A 695 8.03 50.33 10.29
CA GLU A 695 9.39 49.79 10.13
C GLU A 695 9.66 48.62 11.09
N THR A 696 9.19 48.73 12.34
CA THR A 696 9.29 47.64 13.33
C THR A 696 8.49 46.40 12.90
N ILE A 697 7.27 46.59 12.37
CA ILE A 697 6.49 45.50 11.76
C ILE A 697 7.25 44.89 10.58
N GLY A 698 7.98 45.70 9.80
CA GLY A 698 8.83 45.21 8.71
C GLY A 698 9.98 44.32 9.18
N THR A 699 10.60 44.64 10.32
CA THR A 699 11.58 43.77 10.97
C THR A 699 10.95 42.44 11.36
N VAL A 700 9.73 42.46 11.93
CA VAL A 700 8.98 41.23 12.25
C VAL A 700 8.68 40.41 10.99
N VAL A 701 8.20 41.04 9.92
CA VAL A 701 7.88 40.38 8.63
C VAL A 701 9.12 39.73 8.01
N THR A 702 10.27 40.40 8.08
CA THR A 702 11.56 39.87 7.59
C THR A 702 12.05 38.72 8.46
N GLY A 703 11.84 38.81 9.77
CA GLY A 703 12.22 37.79 10.76
C GLY A 703 11.27 36.58 10.83
N LEU A 704 10.18 36.54 10.06
CA LEU A 704 9.25 35.39 10.04
C LEU A 704 9.94 34.07 9.65
N ASP A 705 11.06 34.16 8.92
CA ASP A 705 11.84 33.00 8.52
C ASP A 705 12.73 32.42 9.63
N ASP A 706 12.98 33.17 10.71
CA ASP A 706 13.86 32.81 11.82
C ASP A 706 13.28 33.31 13.16
N LEU A 707 12.33 32.55 13.70
CA LEU A 707 11.56 32.95 14.87
C LEU A 707 12.38 33.00 16.16
N GLU A 708 13.43 32.19 16.25
CA GLU A 708 14.34 32.19 17.41
C GLU A 708 15.04 33.53 17.57
N LYS A 709 15.34 34.21 16.45
CA LYS A 709 15.97 35.54 16.47
C LYS A 709 14.97 36.67 16.65
N ILE A 710 13.74 36.52 16.15
CA ILE A 710 12.75 37.62 16.20
C ILE A 710 12.01 37.70 17.53
N PHE A 711 11.83 36.59 18.25
CA PHE A 711 11.11 36.57 19.53
C PHE A 711 11.75 37.49 20.59
N PRO A 712 13.07 37.49 20.82
CA PRO A 712 13.69 38.43 21.76
C PRO A 712 13.44 39.91 21.41
N VAL A 713 13.36 40.23 20.11
CA VAL A 713 13.06 41.59 19.63
C VAL A 713 11.62 41.99 19.95
N ILE A 714 10.67 41.07 19.79
CA ILE A 714 9.24 41.30 20.10
C ILE A 714 9.03 41.36 21.62
N GLU A 715 9.77 40.57 22.40
CA GLU A 715 9.75 40.59 23.86
C GLU A 715 10.25 41.94 24.41
N ASP A 716 11.41 42.42 23.94
CA ASP A 716 11.91 43.76 24.28
C ASP A 716 10.89 44.85 23.93
N LEU A 717 10.26 44.73 22.77
CA LEU A 717 9.23 45.67 22.34
C LEU A 717 8.04 45.65 23.32
N GLY A 718 7.59 44.48 23.75
CA GLY A 718 6.55 44.32 24.77
C GLY A 718 6.94 44.98 26.10
N ALA A 719 8.15 44.71 26.59
CA ALA A 719 8.67 45.31 27.82
C ALA A 719 8.67 46.85 27.77
N ARG A 720 9.08 47.44 26.64
CA ARG A 720 9.02 48.90 26.44
C ARG A 720 7.61 49.44 26.36
N HIS A 721 6.68 48.72 25.72
CA HIS A 721 5.27 49.16 25.63
C HIS A 721 4.60 49.25 27.00
N LYS A 722 4.99 48.40 27.95
CA LYS A 722 4.58 48.53 29.36
C LYS A 722 5.08 49.84 29.98
N MET A 723 6.36 50.18 29.77
CA MET A 723 6.94 51.44 30.26
C MET A 723 6.23 52.67 29.68
N TYR A 724 5.70 52.56 28.46
CA TYR A 724 4.90 53.60 27.82
C TYR A 724 3.46 53.71 28.36
N GLY A 725 3.07 52.85 29.31
CA GLY A 725 1.73 52.81 29.88
C GLY A 725 0.70 52.11 28.99
N ALA A 726 1.13 51.38 27.95
CA ALA A 726 0.23 50.50 27.22
C ALA A 726 -0.20 49.33 28.11
N LYS A 727 -1.40 48.81 27.86
CA LYS A 727 -1.95 47.65 28.57
C LYS A 727 -2.30 46.56 27.55
N PRO A 728 -2.30 45.28 27.95
CA PRO A 728 -2.71 44.19 27.07
C PRO A 728 -4.05 44.43 26.38
N GLU A 729 -5.01 45.09 27.05
CA GLU A 729 -6.35 45.37 26.51
C GLU A 729 -6.33 46.35 25.33
N HIS A 730 -5.24 47.09 25.09
CA HIS A 730 -5.12 48.03 23.98
C HIS A 730 -4.75 47.36 22.65
N PHE A 731 -4.11 46.17 22.68
CA PHE A 731 -3.56 45.54 21.48
C PHE A 731 -4.60 45.08 20.44
N PRO A 732 -5.77 44.54 20.81
CA PRO A 732 -6.81 44.22 19.83
C PRO A 732 -7.23 45.43 18.98
N ALA A 733 -7.28 46.62 19.57
CA ALA A 733 -7.58 47.85 18.86
C ALA A 733 -6.49 48.26 17.86
N VAL A 734 -5.22 47.98 18.19
CA VAL A 734 -4.07 48.20 17.29
C VAL A 734 -4.16 47.28 16.08
N VAL A 735 -4.48 46.00 16.28
CA VAL A 735 -4.66 45.02 15.20
C VAL A 735 -5.76 45.45 14.24
N GLU A 736 -6.93 45.85 14.76
CA GLU A 736 -8.03 46.31 13.90
C GLU A 736 -7.70 47.59 13.13
N ALA A 737 -6.98 48.53 13.75
CA ALA A 737 -6.53 49.74 13.08
C ALA A 737 -5.49 49.47 11.99
N PHE A 738 -4.57 48.51 12.22
CA PHE A 738 -3.61 48.06 11.22
C PHE A 738 -4.31 47.39 10.03
N MET A 739 -5.23 46.44 10.29
CA MET A 739 -6.01 45.78 9.23
C MET A 739 -6.84 46.78 8.42
N TYR A 740 -7.39 47.82 9.07
CA TYR A 740 -8.07 48.90 8.37
C TYR A 740 -7.12 49.67 7.43
N SER A 741 -5.89 49.96 7.85
CA SER A 741 -4.91 50.64 7.01
C SER A 741 -4.56 49.81 5.76
N LEU A 742 -4.37 48.49 5.92
CA LEU A 742 -4.11 47.57 4.81
C LEU A 742 -5.29 47.56 3.82
N LYS A 743 -6.52 47.47 4.33
CA LYS A 743 -7.74 47.48 3.49
C LYS A 743 -7.87 48.73 2.64
N ASN A 744 -7.45 49.89 3.15
CA ASN A 744 -7.59 51.17 2.44
C ASN A 744 -6.41 51.48 1.52
N GLY A 745 -5.21 50.97 1.81
CA GLY A 745 -4.03 51.24 1.00
C GLY A 745 -3.67 50.13 -0.02
N LEU A 746 -4.17 48.91 0.14
CA LEU A 746 -3.98 47.81 -0.81
C LEU A 746 -5.21 47.64 -1.72
N SER A 747 -4.98 47.30 -2.98
CA SER A 747 -6.09 47.01 -3.90
C SER A 747 -6.86 45.75 -3.47
N PRO A 748 -8.17 45.64 -3.76
CA PRO A 748 -8.96 44.45 -3.43
C PRO A 748 -8.43 43.15 -4.03
N LYS A 749 -7.69 43.23 -5.15
CA LYS A 749 -7.02 42.07 -5.79
C LYS A 749 -5.83 41.54 -4.97
N VAL A 750 -5.24 42.39 -4.13
CA VAL A 750 -4.10 42.06 -3.27
C VAL A 750 -4.58 41.76 -1.85
N PHE A 751 -5.55 42.52 -1.32
CA PHE A 751 -6.09 42.35 0.02
C PHE A 751 -7.23 41.33 0.07
N THR A 752 -6.95 40.12 -0.41
CA THR A 752 -7.91 39.02 -0.47
C THR A 752 -8.21 38.46 0.93
N SER A 753 -9.20 37.58 1.05
CA SER A 753 -9.54 36.86 2.29
C SER A 753 -8.33 36.12 2.87
N GLU A 754 -7.54 35.49 2.00
CA GLU A 754 -6.36 34.71 2.39
C GLU A 754 -5.25 35.61 2.94
N VAL A 755 -5.05 36.79 2.36
CA VAL A 755 -4.08 37.77 2.85
C VAL A 755 -4.55 38.36 4.18
N GLN A 756 -5.85 38.59 4.35
CA GLN A 756 -6.43 39.08 5.61
C GLN A 756 -6.22 38.08 6.75
N GLU A 757 -6.49 36.81 6.49
CA GLU A 757 -6.28 35.72 7.44
C GLU A 757 -4.80 35.58 7.81
N ALA A 758 -3.91 35.57 6.81
CA ALA A 758 -2.47 35.48 7.02
C ALA A 758 -1.92 36.60 7.91
N TRP A 759 -2.36 37.85 7.69
CA TRP A 759 -1.98 38.97 8.55
C TRP A 759 -2.50 38.84 9.98
N ARG A 760 -3.75 38.38 10.17
CA ARG A 760 -4.30 38.15 11.52
C ARG A 760 -3.51 37.09 12.27
N ASN A 761 -3.10 36.02 11.59
CA ASN A 761 -2.27 34.97 12.19
C ASN A 761 -0.92 35.52 12.66
N VAL A 762 -0.22 36.29 11.83
CA VAL A 762 1.06 36.95 12.20
C VAL A 762 0.87 37.89 13.38
N LEU A 763 -0.14 38.75 13.36
CA LEU A 763 -0.35 39.75 14.40
C LEU A 763 -0.75 39.13 15.74
N LYS A 764 -1.46 37.98 15.73
CA LYS A 764 -1.78 37.22 16.94
C LYS A 764 -0.51 36.69 17.62
N VAL A 765 0.53 36.35 16.85
CA VAL A 765 1.85 35.99 17.41
C VAL A 765 2.47 37.15 18.15
N VAL A 766 2.52 38.30 17.48
CA VAL A 766 3.12 39.52 18.02
C VAL A 766 2.39 39.95 19.29
N ASP A 767 1.06 39.93 19.28
CA ASP A 767 0.22 40.23 20.44
C ASP A 767 0.52 39.33 21.64
N VAL A 768 0.55 38.01 21.44
CA VAL A 768 0.84 37.04 22.52
C VAL A 768 2.22 37.26 23.13
N VAL A 769 3.24 37.46 22.29
CA VAL A 769 4.62 37.64 22.76
C VAL A 769 4.78 38.99 23.48
N MET A 770 4.26 40.08 22.90
CA MET A 770 4.35 41.40 23.50
C MET A 770 3.60 41.49 24.82
N THR A 771 2.35 41.01 24.88
CA THR A 771 1.55 41.08 26.11
C THR A 771 2.04 40.13 27.20
N GLY A 772 2.75 39.06 26.82
CA GLY A 772 3.49 38.19 27.74
C GLY A 772 4.64 38.94 28.43
N ALA A 773 5.49 39.61 27.65
CA ALA A 773 6.63 40.38 28.15
C ALA A 773 6.23 41.64 28.97
N MET A 774 4.98 42.08 28.89
CA MET A 774 4.46 43.21 29.66
C MET A 774 4.13 42.87 31.13
N ARG A 775 4.21 41.61 31.58
CA ARG A 775 3.86 41.22 32.97
C ARG A 775 5.06 41.45 33.91
N MET A 776 4.82 41.88 35.16
CA MET A 776 5.89 42.08 36.20
C MET A 776 6.11 40.77 36.96
N ASP A 777 7.33 40.50 37.43
CA ASP A 777 7.53 39.67 38.62
C ASP A 777 7.38 40.50 39.91
N GLU A 778 7.32 39.84 41.06
CA GLU A 778 7.08 40.41 42.39
C GLU A 778 8.11 41.49 42.80
N ASN A 779 9.25 41.55 42.10
CA ASN A 779 10.40 42.40 42.41
C ASN A 779 10.63 43.52 41.37
N GLY A 780 9.74 43.67 40.39
CA GLY A 780 9.79 44.75 39.41
C GLY A 780 10.84 44.57 38.30
N ASN A 781 11.33 43.34 38.08
CA ASN A 781 12.27 43.04 37.00
C ASN A 781 11.54 42.82 35.67
N VAL A 782 12.26 43.10 34.57
CA VAL A 782 11.80 42.78 33.20
C VAL A 782 11.81 41.26 33.05
N GLY A 783 10.65 40.67 32.73
CA GLY A 783 10.45 39.22 32.81
C GLY A 783 11.17 38.39 31.73
N ASP A 784 11.61 37.19 32.12
CA ASP A 784 12.27 36.14 31.30
C ASP A 784 11.32 35.43 30.29
N GLY A 785 10.53 36.21 29.55
CA GLY A 785 9.58 35.71 28.54
C GLY A 785 8.11 35.64 29.03
N PRO A 786 7.20 35.01 28.26
CA PRO A 786 5.75 35.06 28.50
C PRO A 786 5.27 34.31 29.74
N ILE A 787 6.14 33.49 30.35
CA ILE A 787 5.99 32.90 31.69
C ILE A 787 7.33 33.19 32.39
N SER A 788 7.31 33.86 33.53
CA SER A 788 8.54 34.21 34.26
C SER A 788 9.23 32.99 34.85
N SER A 789 10.55 33.06 35.08
CA SER A 789 11.33 32.00 35.73
C SER A 789 10.75 31.61 37.10
N ARG A 790 10.22 32.59 37.84
CA ARG A 790 9.52 32.37 39.12
C ARG A 790 8.22 31.59 38.93
N GLU A 791 7.40 31.94 37.95
CA GLU A 791 6.16 31.21 37.64
C GLU A 791 6.45 29.79 37.16
N LYS A 792 7.49 29.59 36.33
CA LYS A 792 7.95 28.26 35.90
C LYS A 792 8.32 27.40 37.12
N GLU A 793 9.12 27.95 38.04
CA GLU A 793 9.51 27.27 39.28
C GLU A 793 8.28 26.89 40.12
N LEU A 794 7.35 27.82 40.34
CA LEU A 794 6.13 27.59 41.13
C LEU A 794 5.22 26.53 40.48
N VAL A 795 5.07 26.55 39.15
CA VAL A 795 4.30 25.56 38.41
C VAL A 795 4.98 24.19 38.46
N GLN A 796 6.28 24.10 38.19
CA GLN A 796 7.03 22.83 38.22
C GLN A 796 7.08 22.21 39.62
N THR A 797 7.27 23.00 40.66
CA THR A 797 7.33 22.52 42.06
C THR A 797 5.97 22.06 42.56
N SER A 798 4.91 22.83 42.34
CA SER A 798 3.55 22.42 42.70
C SER A 798 3.06 21.24 41.86
N TRP A 799 3.46 21.14 40.59
CA TRP A 799 3.19 19.99 39.74
C TRP A 799 3.78 18.67 40.28
N LYS A 800 5.01 18.70 40.82
CA LYS A 800 5.64 17.51 41.45
C LYS A 800 4.79 16.93 42.59
N ILE A 801 3.94 17.73 43.22
CA ILE A 801 2.99 17.29 44.24
C ILE A 801 1.72 16.76 43.58
N MET A 802 1.13 17.51 42.64
CA MET A 802 -0.09 17.13 41.91
C MET A 802 0.05 15.81 41.15
N GLN A 803 1.21 15.55 40.54
CA GLN A 803 1.43 14.38 39.70
C GLN A 803 1.36 13.06 40.48
N LYS A 804 1.58 13.08 41.81
CA LYS A 804 1.56 11.88 42.66
C LYS A 804 0.17 11.25 42.74
N ASP A 805 -0.89 12.03 42.52
CA ASP A 805 -2.26 11.55 42.46
C ASP A 805 -2.98 12.05 41.19
N SER A 806 -2.29 11.95 40.06
CA SER A 806 -2.77 12.42 38.75
C SER A 806 -4.10 11.79 38.33
N VAL A 807 -4.36 10.53 38.70
CA VAL A 807 -5.60 9.83 38.32
C VAL A 807 -6.80 10.39 39.09
N ASN A 808 -6.71 10.55 40.41
CA ASN A 808 -7.84 11.09 41.17
C ASN A 808 -8.01 12.59 40.93
N LEU A 809 -6.92 13.33 40.79
CA LEU A 809 -6.96 14.75 40.47
C LEU A 809 -7.58 14.97 39.09
N GLY A 810 -7.13 14.26 38.07
CA GLY A 810 -7.72 14.31 36.72
C GLY A 810 -9.22 13.96 36.72
N ALA A 811 -9.60 12.93 37.46
CA ALA A 811 -11.01 12.57 37.60
C ALA A 811 -11.84 13.64 38.34
N ALA A 812 -11.28 14.28 39.36
CA ALA A 812 -11.93 15.37 40.07
C ALA A 812 -12.13 16.61 39.19
N ILE A 813 -11.14 16.93 38.34
CA ILE A 813 -11.18 18.04 37.38
C ILE A 813 -12.32 17.84 36.39
N PHE A 814 -12.35 16.71 35.69
CA PHE A 814 -13.37 16.47 34.66
C PHE A 814 -14.76 16.26 35.25
N ALA A 815 -14.89 15.59 36.39
CA ALA A 815 -16.19 15.50 37.05
C ALA A 815 -16.73 16.89 37.43
N ARG A 816 -15.88 17.80 37.90
CA ARG A 816 -16.28 19.19 38.20
C ARG A 816 -16.60 19.98 36.93
N LEU A 817 -15.78 19.85 35.88
CA LEU A 817 -16.00 20.52 34.60
C LEU A 817 -17.40 20.20 34.06
N LEU A 818 -17.73 18.91 34.00
CA LEU A 818 -19.00 18.41 33.47
C LEU A 818 -20.20 18.71 34.37
N ASP A 819 -19.99 18.80 35.69
CA ASP A 819 -21.03 19.22 36.63
C ASP A 819 -21.37 20.71 36.47
N LYS A 820 -20.36 21.57 36.37
CA LYS A 820 -20.54 23.03 36.30
C LYS A 820 -20.83 23.56 34.90
N ASN A 821 -20.52 22.79 33.86
CA ASN A 821 -20.70 23.21 32.47
C ASN A 821 -21.46 22.13 31.68
N PRO A 822 -22.79 22.05 31.84
CA PRO A 822 -23.60 21.03 31.18
C PRO A 822 -23.45 21.04 29.65
N SER A 823 -23.21 22.21 29.04
CA SER A 823 -22.97 22.36 27.60
C SER A 823 -21.70 21.67 27.09
N ILE A 824 -20.74 21.37 27.98
CA ILE A 824 -19.48 20.68 27.65
C ILE A 824 -19.65 19.16 27.66
N ARG A 825 -20.74 18.63 28.26
CA ARG A 825 -20.99 17.18 28.38
C ARG A 825 -21.05 16.45 27.06
N GLU A 826 -21.62 17.09 26.04
CA GLU A 826 -21.80 16.49 24.71
C GLU A 826 -20.49 16.18 24.00
N LEU A 827 -19.38 16.80 24.42
CA LEU A 827 -18.04 16.55 23.87
C LEU A 827 -17.44 15.23 24.38
N PHE A 828 -17.99 14.65 25.44
CA PHE A 828 -17.42 13.48 26.10
C PHE A 828 -18.40 12.31 26.08
N PRO A 829 -17.99 11.13 25.58
CA PRO A 829 -18.83 9.93 25.61
C PRO A 829 -19.35 9.59 27.01
N PHE A 830 -18.52 9.74 28.04
CA PHE A 830 -18.87 9.54 29.45
C PHE A 830 -19.65 10.71 30.08
N GLY A 831 -19.81 11.84 29.37
CA GLY A 831 -20.56 13.01 29.81
C GLY A 831 -22.06 12.95 29.49
N LYS A 832 -22.47 12.07 28.55
CA LYS A 832 -23.85 11.93 28.07
C LYS A 832 -24.81 11.26 29.06
N SER A 833 -24.28 10.57 30.08
CA SER A 833 -25.07 9.96 31.14
C SER A 833 -25.31 10.95 32.28
N SER A 834 -26.56 11.24 32.61
CA SER A 834 -26.94 12.07 33.76
C SER A 834 -26.74 11.30 35.06
N VAL A 835 -25.50 11.25 35.55
CA VAL A 835 -25.13 10.58 36.82
C VAL A 835 -24.60 11.57 37.86
N PRO A 836 -24.80 11.31 39.17
CA PRO A 836 -24.29 12.16 40.24
C PRO A 836 -22.76 12.31 40.21
N LEU A 837 -22.23 13.48 40.60
CA LEU A 837 -20.80 13.81 40.55
C LEU A 837 -19.88 12.79 41.25
N GLN A 838 -20.33 12.17 42.35
CA GLN A 838 -19.55 11.11 43.02
C GLN A 838 -19.43 9.82 42.19
N MET A 839 -20.47 9.47 41.42
CA MET A 839 -20.43 8.32 40.52
C MET A 839 -19.63 8.65 39.26
N LEU A 840 -19.72 9.90 38.78
CA LEU A 840 -18.95 10.38 37.63
C LEU A 840 -17.44 10.33 37.88
N LYS A 841 -16.97 10.67 39.10
CA LYS A 841 -15.55 10.53 39.50
C LYS A 841 -15.02 9.09 39.50
N ARG A 842 -15.93 8.11 39.61
CA ARG A 842 -15.61 6.67 39.60
C ARG A 842 -15.73 6.05 38.21
N ASN A 843 -16.24 6.79 37.22
CA ASN A 843 -16.37 6.31 35.86
C ASN A 843 -14.97 5.97 35.28
N PRO A 844 -14.77 4.74 34.79
CA PRO A 844 -13.45 4.29 34.33
C PRO A 844 -12.93 5.08 33.12
N ASP A 845 -13.79 5.45 32.18
CA ASP A 845 -13.43 6.19 30.98
C ASP A 845 -13.04 7.64 31.31
N LEU A 846 -13.77 8.28 32.23
CA LEU A 846 -13.42 9.61 32.73
C LEU A 846 -12.09 9.59 33.47
N ARG A 847 -11.84 8.56 34.28
CA ARG A 847 -10.57 8.42 35.02
C ARG A 847 -9.40 8.18 34.07
N ALA A 848 -9.60 7.37 33.03
CA ALA A 848 -8.60 7.15 31.98
C ALA A 848 -8.32 8.44 31.20
N HIS A 849 -9.37 9.15 30.78
CA HIS A 849 -9.25 10.44 30.11
C HIS A 849 -8.54 11.48 30.98
N GLY A 850 -8.97 11.62 32.24
CA GLY A 850 -8.37 12.53 33.21
C GLY A 850 -6.88 12.23 33.45
N LYS A 851 -6.50 10.95 33.52
CA LYS A 851 -5.09 10.54 33.61
C LYS A 851 -4.28 10.99 32.39
N GLY A 852 -4.78 10.76 31.17
CA GLY A 852 -4.09 11.17 29.94
C GLY A 852 -3.92 12.69 29.83
N VAL A 853 -4.91 13.46 30.28
CA VAL A 853 -4.81 14.93 30.33
C VAL A 853 -3.75 15.37 31.34
N MET A 854 -3.70 14.75 32.52
CA MET A 854 -2.67 15.06 33.52
C MET A 854 -1.26 14.69 33.04
N GLU A 855 -1.07 13.58 32.33
CA GLU A 855 0.22 13.22 31.72
C GLU A 855 0.66 14.24 30.65
N THR A 856 -0.29 14.75 29.86
CA THR A 856 -0.05 15.79 28.87
C THR A 856 0.36 17.10 29.53
N ILE A 857 -0.36 17.54 30.57
CA ILE A 857 0.01 18.72 31.37
C ILE A 857 1.41 18.54 31.96
N GLY A 858 1.75 17.35 32.45
CA GLY A 858 3.09 17.11 33.00
C GLY A 858 4.21 17.20 31.97
N SER A 859 3.96 16.76 30.74
CA SER A 859 4.90 16.91 29.62
C SER A 859 5.09 18.39 29.27
N VAL A 860 4.01 19.18 29.33
CA VAL A 860 4.06 20.63 29.09
C VAL A 860 4.81 21.34 30.22
N VAL A 861 4.54 21.00 31.48
CA VAL A 861 5.24 21.56 32.65
C VAL A 861 6.75 21.29 32.59
N ALA A 862 7.14 20.09 32.15
CA ALA A 862 8.54 19.68 32.06
C ALA A 862 9.34 20.45 31.00
N GLY A 863 8.71 21.07 30.01
CA GLY A 863 9.40 21.85 28.99
C GLY A 863 9.07 23.35 29.03
N LEU A 864 8.51 23.88 30.13
CA LEU A 864 8.26 25.32 30.27
C LEU A 864 9.53 26.18 30.13
N ASP A 865 10.70 25.58 30.32
CA ASP A 865 12.00 26.22 30.12
C ASP A 865 12.33 26.45 28.63
N ASP A 866 11.63 25.76 27.72
CA ASP A 866 11.81 25.86 26.27
C ASP A 866 10.44 25.84 25.57
N LEU A 867 9.75 26.98 25.61
CA LEU A 867 8.45 27.14 24.96
C LEU A 867 8.52 26.90 23.44
N GLY A 868 9.66 27.15 22.80
CA GLY A 868 9.87 26.89 21.37
C GLY A 868 9.63 25.44 21.00
N LYS A 869 10.08 24.50 21.85
CA LYS A 869 9.85 23.05 21.66
C LYS A 869 8.41 22.62 21.95
N ILE A 870 7.71 23.29 22.85
CA ILE A 870 6.35 22.93 23.25
C ILE A 870 5.29 23.49 22.30
N VAL A 871 5.52 24.66 21.70
CA VAL A 871 4.54 25.34 20.84
C VAL A 871 4.00 24.44 19.72
N PRO A 872 4.81 23.68 18.96
CA PRO A 872 4.28 22.76 17.94
C PRO A 872 3.34 21.71 18.52
N VAL A 873 3.66 21.18 19.71
CA VAL A 873 2.86 20.18 20.43
C VAL A 873 1.51 20.76 20.86
N LEU A 874 1.50 21.98 21.40
CA LEU A 874 0.25 22.66 21.80
C LEU A 874 -0.61 23.05 20.59
N LYS A 875 0.00 23.45 19.47
CA LYS A 875 -0.74 23.76 18.23
C LYS A 875 -1.38 22.51 17.63
N ASP A 876 -0.67 21.39 17.65
CA ASP A 876 -1.23 20.10 17.30
C ASP A 876 -2.38 19.72 18.22
N LEU A 877 -2.19 19.88 19.53
CA LEU A 877 -3.24 19.63 20.52
C LEU A 877 -4.46 20.51 20.26
N GLY A 878 -4.28 21.80 19.95
CA GLY A 878 -5.36 22.71 19.56
C GLY A 878 -6.12 22.25 18.32
N ALA A 879 -5.41 21.87 17.24
CA ALA A 879 -6.02 21.38 16.01
C ALA A 879 -6.88 20.13 16.26
N ARG A 880 -6.42 19.21 17.11
CA ARG A 880 -7.20 18.04 17.52
C ARG A 880 -8.42 18.40 18.35
N HIS A 881 -8.29 19.34 19.28
CA HIS A 881 -9.42 19.81 20.06
C HIS A 881 -10.49 20.48 19.19
N LYS A 882 -10.11 21.12 18.07
CA LYS A 882 -11.05 21.59 17.03
C LYS A 882 -11.84 20.43 16.41
N ILE A 883 -11.15 19.35 16.02
CA ILE A 883 -11.77 18.13 15.45
C ILE A 883 -12.73 17.48 16.46
N TYR A 884 -12.38 17.47 17.74
CA TYR A 884 -13.25 16.96 18.81
C TYR A 884 -14.46 17.84 19.11
N GLY A 885 -14.63 18.97 18.41
CA GLY A 885 -15.73 19.91 18.63
C GLY A 885 -15.53 20.85 19.81
N ALA A 886 -14.34 20.88 20.43
CA ALA A 886 -14.01 21.86 21.45
C ALA A 886 -13.83 23.25 20.81
N LYS A 887 -14.21 24.28 21.55
CA LYS A 887 -14.13 25.69 21.13
C LYS A 887 -13.16 26.44 22.04
N PRO A 888 -12.54 27.54 21.59
CA PRO A 888 -11.68 28.38 22.44
C PRO A 888 -12.30 28.74 23.80
N GLY A 889 -13.62 28.93 23.85
CA GLY A 889 -14.36 29.22 25.08
C GLY A 889 -14.39 28.09 26.12
N HIS A 890 -14.10 26.84 25.75
CA HIS A 890 -14.16 25.69 26.66
C HIS A 890 -12.94 25.55 27.58
N PHE A 891 -11.79 26.15 27.24
CA PHE A 891 -10.57 26.05 28.06
C PHE A 891 -10.62 26.86 29.35
N LYS A 892 -11.42 27.94 29.38
CA LYS A 892 -11.60 28.74 30.60
C LYS A 892 -12.34 27.93 31.69
N PRO A 893 -13.50 27.29 31.41
CA PRO A 893 -14.12 26.36 32.36
C PRO A 893 -13.23 25.21 32.82
N LEU A 894 -12.40 24.67 31.91
CA LEU A 894 -11.44 23.62 32.26
C LEU A 894 -10.37 24.13 33.25
N MET A 895 -9.83 25.34 33.04
CA MET A 895 -8.92 26.00 33.97
C MET A 895 -9.55 26.17 35.35
N GLU A 896 -10.80 26.65 35.42
CA GLU A 896 -11.51 26.87 36.69
C GLU A 896 -11.73 25.54 37.44
N ALA A 897 -12.04 24.47 36.71
CA ALA A 897 -12.15 23.13 37.27
C ALA A 897 -10.80 22.58 37.75
N PHE A 898 -9.71 22.83 37.00
CA PHE A 898 -8.34 22.52 37.38
C PHE A 898 -7.95 23.22 38.69
N MET A 899 -8.07 24.54 38.74
CA MET A 899 -7.71 25.36 39.90
C MET A 899 -8.45 24.96 41.16
N TYR A 900 -9.76 24.72 41.04
CA TYR A 900 -10.54 24.26 42.18
C TYR A 900 -10.07 22.89 42.67
N SER A 901 -9.82 21.96 41.76
CA SER A 901 -9.47 20.59 42.13
C SER A 901 -8.06 20.54 42.71
N ALA A 902 -7.13 21.34 42.18
CA ALA A 902 -5.80 21.53 42.73
C ALA A 902 -5.84 22.13 44.14
N ARG A 903 -6.62 23.21 44.36
CA ARG A 903 -6.79 23.84 45.68
C ARG A 903 -7.32 22.86 46.75
N ASN A 904 -8.25 22.00 46.38
CA ASN A 904 -8.87 21.05 47.31
C ASN A 904 -8.12 19.70 47.41
N GLY A 905 -7.26 19.40 46.45
CA GLY A 905 -6.49 18.14 46.39
C GLY A 905 -5.06 18.26 46.93
N LEU A 906 -4.54 19.48 47.08
CA LEU A 906 -3.21 19.74 47.61
C LEU A 906 -3.25 20.21 49.07
N PRO A 907 -2.19 19.97 49.86
CA PRO A 907 -2.04 20.58 51.18
C PRO A 907 -2.17 22.12 51.09
N PRO A 908 -2.81 22.81 52.07
CA PRO A 908 -3.04 24.26 52.00
C PRO A 908 -1.76 25.09 51.81
N LYS A 909 -0.63 24.62 52.35
CA LYS A 909 0.69 25.26 52.19
C LYS A 909 1.33 25.05 50.81
N ALA A 910 0.79 24.14 49.99
CA ALA A 910 1.31 23.78 48.67
C ALA A 910 0.57 24.47 47.51
N PHE A 911 -0.59 25.10 47.76
CA PHE A 911 -1.36 25.84 46.76
C PHE A 911 -1.63 27.27 47.27
N THR A 912 -0.57 28.08 47.26
CA THR A 912 -0.60 29.50 47.66
C THR A 912 -1.26 30.38 46.60
N SER A 913 -1.50 31.66 46.92
CA SER A 913 -1.92 32.68 45.94
C SER A 913 -0.99 32.72 44.73
N ASP A 914 0.31 32.65 44.98
CA ASP A 914 1.34 32.81 43.96
C ASP A 914 1.40 31.58 43.05
N VAL A 915 1.22 30.38 43.61
CA VAL A 915 1.07 29.15 42.83
C VAL A 915 -0.19 29.22 41.95
N GLN A 916 -1.30 29.70 42.49
CA GLN A 916 -2.54 29.85 41.74
C GLN A 916 -2.40 30.86 40.59
N GLU A 917 -1.73 31.99 40.83
CA GLU A 917 -1.45 32.99 39.82
C GLU A 917 -0.52 32.46 38.73
N ALA A 918 0.58 31.79 39.11
CA ALA A 918 1.53 31.18 38.19
C ALA A 918 0.89 30.14 37.28
N TRP A 919 0.04 29.26 37.82
CA TRP A 919 -0.75 28.33 37.01
C TRP A 919 -1.74 29.06 36.09
N GLY A 920 -2.34 30.16 36.53
CA GLY A 920 -3.31 30.92 35.75
C GLY A 920 -2.66 31.60 34.55
N ASN A 921 -1.48 32.17 34.77
CA ASN A 921 -0.71 32.83 33.71
C ASN A 921 -0.14 31.81 32.73
N THR A 922 0.39 30.69 33.23
CA THR A 922 0.82 29.55 32.40
C THR A 922 -0.34 29.05 31.54
N TRP A 923 -1.51 28.81 32.13
CA TRP A 923 -2.68 28.34 31.38
C TRP A 923 -3.12 29.30 30.28
N LYS A 924 -3.09 30.62 30.52
CA LYS A 924 -3.41 31.63 29.49
C LYS A 924 -2.48 31.52 28.28
N VAL A 925 -1.18 31.34 28.51
CA VAL A 925 -0.18 31.17 27.44
C VAL A 925 -0.47 29.88 26.65
N LEU A 926 -0.64 28.76 27.36
CA LEU A 926 -0.88 27.45 26.73
C LEU A 926 -2.19 27.43 25.92
N ALA A 927 -3.30 27.87 26.53
CA ALA A 927 -4.59 27.95 25.87
C ALA A 927 -4.58 28.97 24.71
N GLY A 928 -3.84 30.07 24.85
CA GLY A 928 -3.62 31.04 23.77
C GLY A 928 -2.99 30.40 22.55
N ILE A 929 -1.94 29.59 22.73
CA ILE A 929 -1.28 28.85 21.65
C ILE A 929 -2.24 27.83 21.03
N MET A 930 -2.95 27.04 21.85
CA MET A 930 -3.94 26.06 21.35
C MET A 930 -5.05 26.72 20.53
N ASN A 931 -5.54 27.88 20.97
CA ASN A 931 -6.62 28.60 20.29
C ASN A 931 -6.22 29.10 18.89
N THR A 932 -4.93 29.30 18.61
CA THR A 932 -4.46 29.73 17.28
C THR A 932 -4.76 28.73 16.16
N THR A 933 -4.97 27.45 16.48
CA THR A 933 -5.30 26.40 15.51
C THR A 933 -6.75 25.92 15.63
N MET A 934 -7.53 26.52 16.52
CA MET A 934 -8.93 26.16 16.79
C MET A 934 -9.94 27.10 16.15
N GLU A 935 -9.60 28.39 16.05
CA GLU A 935 -10.26 29.34 15.14
C GLU A 935 -9.99 28.89 13.69
#